data_AF-A6XJR2-F1
#
_entry.id   AF-A6XJR2-F1
#
_cell.length_a   1.000
_cell.length_b   1.000
_cell.length_c   1.000
_cell.angle_alpha   90.00
_cell.angle_beta   90.00
_cell.angle_gamma   90.00
#
_symmetry.space_group_name_H-M   'P 1'
#
loop_
_entity.id
_entity.type
_entity.pdbx_description
1 polymer ?
#
loop_
_entity_poly.entity_id
_entity_poly.type
_entity_poly.pdbx_seq_one_letter_code
_entity_poly.pdbx_strand_id
1 'polypeptide(L)'
;AIVLPPFVAIAVRPRPGVWEYVRVNVYELSVDQLSISEYLHLKEELVDGRSEDHLVLELDFEPFNATFPRPTRSSYIGNGVQFLNRHLSSIMFRNKDSLEPLLDFLRAHKHKGHVLMLNDRIQRISRLESALSKAEDYLAKLPQDTPYSDFEYALQELGFERGWGDTAARVLNMMHLLSDILQAPDPSTLETFLGRIPMVFNVVILSVHGYFGQANVLGLPDTGGQIVYILDQVRALENEMLLRIKQQGLNVTPRILIVTRLIPDAKGTTCNQRLERVSGTEYTSILRVPFRTEKGILRKWISRFDVWPYLETFTEDAANEISAELQGRPDLIIGNYSDGNLVASLLAHKLGVTQCTIAHALEKTKYPDSDIYWRKFEEKYHFSCQFTADLLAMNHSDFIITSTYQEIAGTNNTVGQYESHTAFTLPGLYRVVHGIDVFDPKFNIVSPGADMAIYFPYSDTEKRLTSFHGSIENLLFDPEQNDEHIGTLKDASKPIIFSMARLDRVKNITGLVECYAKNAELRELANLVVVAGYNDVKKSSDREEISEIEKMHMLMKEYNLDGQFRWIAAQTNRARNGELYRYIADKRGIFVQPAFYEAFGLTVVEAMTCGLPTFATCHGGPKEIIEDGVSGFHIDPYHPDKDSAAMVNFFQRCKEDPKYWEKISRAGLERIYERYTWKIYSERLMTLAGVYGFWKYVSKLERRETRRYLEMFYILKLRELVKSVPLAVDDQH
;
A
#
# COMPACT_ATOMS: atom_id res chain seq x y z
N ALA A 1 -1.57 8.58 28.56
CA ALA A 1 -2.21 8.37 29.87
C ALA A 1 -3.52 9.17 29.90
N ILE A 2 -4.52 8.69 30.62
CA ILE A 2 -5.82 9.33 30.84
C ILE A 2 -5.83 9.78 32.30
N VAL A 3 -6.25 11.02 32.57
CA VAL A 3 -6.21 11.60 33.92
C VAL A 3 -7.64 11.91 34.35
N LEU A 4 -8.15 11.15 35.34
CA LEU A 4 -9.47 11.30 35.93
C LEU A 4 -9.33 11.24 37.45
N PRO A 5 -9.25 12.37 38.19
CA PRO A 5 -8.98 12.37 39.62
C PRO A 5 -9.92 11.43 40.40
N PRO A 6 -9.40 10.55 41.29
CA PRO A 6 -8.01 10.43 41.75
C PRO A 6 -7.10 9.49 40.93
N PHE A 7 -7.57 9.00 39.79
CA PHE A 7 -6.90 7.96 39.01
C PHE A 7 -6.15 8.49 37.78
N VAL A 8 -5.04 7.84 37.46
CA VAL A 8 -4.33 7.99 36.18
C VAL A 8 -4.27 6.62 35.51
N ALA A 9 -4.94 6.46 34.37
CA ALA A 9 -4.88 5.24 33.59
C ALA A 9 -3.78 5.33 32.52
N ILE A 10 -2.96 4.30 32.42
CA ILE A 10 -1.78 4.27 31.56
C ILE A 10 -1.86 3.03 30.67
N ALA A 11 -1.86 3.26 29.36
CA ALA A 11 -1.56 2.22 28.38
C ALA A 11 -0.04 2.16 28.20
N VAL A 12 0.56 1.04 28.57
CA VAL A 12 1.97 0.73 28.45
C VAL A 12 2.15 -0.18 27.24
N ARG A 13 3.14 0.12 26.41
CA ARG A 13 3.49 -0.69 25.24
C ARG A 13 4.94 -1.16 25.35
N PRO A 14 5.22 -2.27 26.05
CA PRO A 14 6.60 -2.72 26.28
C PRO A 14 7.33 -3.06 24.97
N ARG A 15 6.59 -3.56 23.97
CA ARG A 15 7.11 -3.89 22.64
C ARG A 15 5.99 -3.82 21.60
N PRO A 16 6.30 -3.74 20.30
CA PRO A 16 5.29 -3.77 19.25
C PRO A 16 4.33 -4.95 19.36
N GLY A 17 3.03 -4.64 19.32
CA GLY A 17 1.93 -5.60 19.43
C GLY A 17 1.61 -6.06 20.86
N VAL A 18 2.30 -5.57 21.89
CA VAL A 18 2.03 -5.94 23.29
C VAL A 18 1.67 -4.72 24.09
N TRP A 19 0.52 -4.82 24.76
CA TRP A 19 -0.07 -3.74 25.53
C TRP A 19 -0.43 -4.22 26.93
N GLU A 20 -0.15 -3.38 27.91
CA GLU A 20 -0.57 -3.54 29.29
C GLU A 20 -1.31 -2.27 29.71
N TYR A 21 -2.42 -2.43 30.42
CA TYR A 21 -3.22 -1.29 30.88
C TYR A 21 -3.22 -1.31 32.40
N VAL A 22 -2.87 -0.18 33.01
CA VAL A 22 -2.81 -0.04 34.46
C VAL A 22 -3.48 1.25 34.90
N ARG A 23 -3.97 1.27 36.14
CA ARG A 23 -4.52 2.45 36.80
C ARG A 23 -3.72 2.75 38.06
N VAL A 24 -3.32 3.99 38.23
CA VAL A 24 -2.59 4.47 39.40
C VAL A 24 -3.50 5.38 40.22
N ASN A 25 -3.69 5.09 41.51
CA ASN A 25 -4.32 6.03 42.43
C ASN A 25 -3.27 7.04 42.92
N VAL A 26 -3.44 8.33 42.63
CA VAL A 26 -2.42 9.35 42.94
C VAL A 26 -2.26 9.62 44.44
N TYR A 27 -3.26 9.28 45.26
CA TYR A 27 -3.21 9.47 46.71
C TYR A 27 -2.64 8.26 47.45
N GLU A 28 -3.02 7.06 47.02
CA GLU A 28 -2.61 5.80 47.66
C GLU A 28 -1.31 5.22 47.07
N LEU A 29 -0.88 5.71 45.90
CA LEU A 29 0.23 5.16 45.11
C LEU A 29 0.07 3.65 44.81
N SER A 30 -1.16 3.16 44.78
CA SER A 30 -1.52 1.81 44.37
C SER A 30 -1.62 1.71 42.85
N VAL A 31 -1.27 0.54 42.30
CA VAL A 31 -1.33 0.23 40.88
C VAL A 31 -2.21 -1.00 40.67
N ASP A 32 -3.30 -0.82 39.95
CA ASP A 32 -4.21 -1.89 39.54
C ASP A 32 -4.00 -2.21 38.06
N GLN A 33 -4.01 -3.49 37.70
CA GLN A 33 -4.08 -3.89 36.29
C GLN A 33 -5.52 -3.72 35.79
N LEU A 34 -5.67 -3.17 34.59
CA LEU A 34 -6.94 -3.02 33.89
C LEU A 34 -7.02 -4.00 32.72
N SER A 35 -8.23 -4.50 32.47
CA SER A 35 -8.60 -5.03 31.16
C SER A 35 -8.66 -3.91 30.12
N ILE A 36 -8.66 -4.29 28.84
CA ILE A 36 -8.82 -3.34 27.73
C ILE A 36 -10.17 -2.60 27.86
N SER A 37 -11.25 -3.33 28.14
CA SER A 37 -12.59 -2.75 28.30
C SER A 37 -12.64 -1.71 29.42
N GLU A 38 -12.02 -1.98 30.58
CA GLU A 38 -11.96 -1.02 31.70
C GLU A 38 -11.14 0.22 31.33
N TYR A 39 -10.01 0.05 30.64
CA TYR A 39 -9.21 1.18 30.17
C TYR A 39 -9.96 2.06 29.16
N LEU A 40 -10.66 1.44 28.22
CA LEU A 40 -11.47 2.16 27.23
C LEU A 40 -12.69 2.83 27.86
N HIS A 41 -13.29 2.23 28.89
CA HIS A 41 -14.34 2.87 29.67
C HIS A 41 -13.86 4.18 30.33
N LEU A 42 -12.64 4.20 30.87
CA LEU A 42 -12.04 5.44 31.40
C LEU A 42 -11.80 6.50 30.30
N LYS A 43 -11.55 6.10 29.05
CA LYS A 43 -11.53 7.05 27.92
C LYS A 43 -12.91 7.65 27.66
N GLU A 44 -13.95 6.82 27.70
CA GLU A 44 -15.32 7.27 27.50
C GLU A 44 -15.74 8.24 28.60
N GLU A 45 -15.41 7.94 29.87
CA GLU A 45 -15.67 8.83 31.01
C GLU A 45 -15.03 10.22 30.87
N LEU A 46 -13.86 10.31 30.23
CA LEU A 46 -13.18 11.58 29.97
C LEU A 46 -14.00 12.50 29.05
N VAL A 47 -14.80 11.96 28.15
CA VAL A 47 -15.53 12.72 27.12
C VAL A 47 -17.00 12.89 27.47
N ASP A 48 -17.66 11.81 27.85
CA ASP A 48 -19.10 11.78 28.09
C ASP A 48 -19.46 11.97 29.58
N GLY A 49 -18.46 11.98 30.46
CA GLY A 49 -18.68 11.85 31.91
C GLY A 49 -19.03 10.41 32.29
N ARG A 50 -19.41 10.19 33.56
CA ARG A 50 -19.84 8.86 34.02
C ARG A 50 -21.16 8.47 33.34
N SER A 51 -21.12 7.41 32.55
CA SER A 51 -22.30 6.81 31.93
C SER A 51 -22.89 5.72 32.83
N GLU A 52 -24.21 5.67 32.97
CA GLU A 52 -24.93 4.56 33.61
C GLU A 52 -25.28 3.42 32.63
N ASP A 53 -24.92 3.56 31.34
CA ASP A 53 -25.15 2.50 30.35
C ASP A 53 -24.08 1.41 30.47
N HIS A 54 -24.49 0.29 31.06
CA HIS A 54 -23.62 -0.88 31.28
C HIS A 54 -23.52 -1.82 30.07
N LEU A 55 -24.28 -1.60 28.98
CA LEU A 55 -24.40 -2.51 27.85
C LEU A 55 -24.00 -1.85 26.52
N VAL A 56 -22.79 -1.30 26.45
CA VAL A 56 -22.18 -0.82 25.21
C VAL A 56 -21.77 -2.00 24.33
N LEU A 57 -22.02 -1.91 23.01
CA LEU A 57 -21.54 -2.91 22.05
C LEU A 57 -20.01 -2.99 22.08
N GLU A 58 -19.47 -4.15 22.46
CA GLU A 58 -18.05 -4.45 22.37
C GLU A 58 -17.76 -5.31 21.14
N LEU A 59 -16.81 -4.85 20.33
CA LEU A 59 -16.28 -5.57 19.18
C LEU A 59 -14.99 -6.29 19.61
N ASP A 60 -15.05 -7.62 19.55
CA ASP A 60 -13.95 -8.51 19.89
C ASP A 60 -13.78 -9.56 18.79
N PHE A 61 -12.72 -9.41 18.00
CA PHE A 61 -12.36 -10.34 16.94
C PHE A 61 -11.39 -11.44 17.41
N GLU A 62 -10.88 -11.42 18.64
CA GLU A 62 -9.92 -12.42 19.12
C GLU A 62 -10.49 -13.85 19.12
N PRO A 63 -11.70 -14.11 19.65
CA PRO A 63 -12.26 -15.48 19.68
C PRO A 63 -12.42 -16.10 18.29
N PHE A 64 -12.72 -15.27 17.28
CA PHE A 64 -12.92 -15.69 15.90
C PHE A 64 -11.62 -16.06 15.16
N ASN A 65 -10.46 -15.74 15.75
CA ASN A 65 -9.14 -16.06 15.20
C ASN A 65 -8.38 -17.08 16.07
N ALA A 66 -9.03 -17.65 17.10
CA ALA A 66 -8.37 -18.53 18.07
C ALA A 66 -7.84 -19.84 17.47
N THR A 67 -8.45 -20.33 16.38
CA THR A 67 -8.00 -21.53 15.66
C THR A 67 -6.80 -21.25 14.74
N PHE A 68 -6.58 -19.99 14.37
CA PHE A 68 -5.44 -19.61 13.53
C PHE A 68 -4.15 -19.56 14.36
N PRO A 69 -3.06 -20.16 13.86
CA PRO A 69 -1.78 -20.09 14.55
C PRO A 69 -1.29 -18.63 14.58
N ARG A 70 -0.78 -18.18 15.73
CA ARG A 70 -0.27 -16.81 15.91
C ARG A 70 1.23 -16.79 16.24
N PRO A 71 2.05 -16.04 15.51
CA PRO A 71 3.43 -15.77 15.92
C PRO A 71 3.45 -14.84 17.14
N THR A 72 4.44 -15.00 18.02
CA THR A 72 4.63 -14.11 19.19
C THR A 72 5.84 -13.20 19.06
N ARG A 73 6.71 -13.48 18.09
CA ARG A 73 7.95 -12.72 17.81
C ARG A 73 7.65 -11.60 16.81
N SER A 74 8.07 -10.38 17.14
CA SER A 74 7.93 -9.20 16.27
C SER A 74 8.54 -9.37 14.88
N SER A 75 9.54 -10.23 14.73
CA SER A 75 10.16 -10.55 13.43
C SER A 75 9.20 -11.15 12.40
N TYR A 76 8.06 -11.71 12.82
CA TYR A 76 7.04 -12.25 11.91
C TYR A 76 5.96 -11.25 11.52
N ILE A 77 5.89 -10.08 12.18
CA ILE A 77 4.95 -9.02 11.81
C ILE A 77 5.25 -8.61 10.37
N GLY A 78 4.22 -8.63 9.50
CA GLY A 78 4.38 -8.36 8.08
C GLY A 78 5.06 -9.46 7.27
N ASN A 79 5.36 -10.61 7.87
CA ASN A 79 5.90 -11.81 7.20
C ASN A 79 4.94 -13.00 7.38
N GLY A 80 3.64 -12.73 7.34
CA GLY A 80 2.60 -13.70 7.65
C GLY A 80 2.63 -14.94 6.75
N VAL A 81 2.87 -14.77 5.45
CA VAL A 81 2.98 -15.91 4.50
C VAL A 81 4.07 -16.91 4.91
N GLN A 82 5.22 -16.45 5.39
CA GLN A 82 6.33 -17.32 5.80
C GLN A 82 5.95 -18.14 7.03
N PHE A 83 5.23 -17.53 7.97
CA PHE A 83 4.73 -18.21 9.15
C PHE A 83 3.68 -19.26 8.79
N LEU A 84 2.74 -18.89 7.91
CA LEU A 84 1.72 -19.80 7.42
C LEU A 84 2.32 -20.99 6.66
N ASN A 85 3.31 -20.76 5.79
CA ASN A 85 3.98 -21.85 5.07
C ASN A 85 4.69 -22.81 6.02
N ARG A 86 5.33 -22.31 7.09
CA ARG A 86 5.91 -23.15 8.16
C ARG A 86 4.86 -23.97 8.90
N HIS A 87 3.70 -23.38 9.14
CA HIS A 87 2.61 -24.08 9.81
C HIS A 87 2.03 -25.19 8.92
N LEU A 88 1.71 -24.89 7.66
CA LEU A 88 1.21 -25.89 6.71
C LEU A 88 2.20 -27.03 6.51
N SER A 89 3.46 -26.71 6.24
CA SER A 89 4.47 -27.73 5.97
C SER A 89 4.62 -28.68 7.17
N SER A 90 4.56 -28.14 8.40
CA SER A 90 4.59 -28.96 9.61
C SER A 90 3.33 -29.83 9.79
N ILE A 91 2.15 -29.39 9.37
CA ILE A 91 0.92 -30.20 9.43
C ILE A 91 0.98 -31.31 8.39
N MET A 92 1.31 -30.95 7.15
CA MET A 92 1.47 -31.85 6.00
C MET A 92 2.47 -32.97 6.29
N PHE A 93 3.57 -32.66 6.98
CA PHE A 93 4.57 -33.65 7.38
C PHE A 93 4.06 -34.65 8.43
N ARG A 94 3.18 -34.22 9.35
CA ARG A 94 2.73 -35.06 10.47
C ARG A 94 1.59 -35.99 10.12
N ASN A 95 0.73 -35.61 9.17
CA ASN A 95 -0.47 -36.37 8.83
C ASN A 95 -0.67 -36.44 7.32
N LYS A 96 -0.58 -37.64 6.73
CA LYS A 96 -0.81 -37.84 5.29
C LYS A 96 -2.22 -37.42 4.84
N ASP A 97 -3.23 -37.54 5.69
CA ASP A 97 -4.59 -37.12 5.36
C ASP A 97 -4.69 -35.59 5.15
N SER A 98 -3.73 -34.82 5.70
CA SER A 98 -3.68 -33.37 5.51
C SER A 98 -3.14 -32.94 4.13
N LEU A 99 -2.71 -33.88 3.30
CA LEU A 99 -2.37 -33.64 1.89
C LEU A 99 -3.60 -33.74 0.96
N GLU A 100 -4.70 -34.36 1.38
CA GLU A 100 -5.92 -34.48 0.57
C GLU A 100 -6.48 -33.11 0.13
N PRO A 101 -6.50 -32.05 0.96
CA PRO A 101 -6.90 -30.72 0.50
C PRO A 101 -6.03 -30.17 -0.64
N LEU A 102 -4.73 -30.51 -0.69
CA LEU A 102 -3.84 -30.12 -1.79
C LEU A 102 -4.20 -30.84 -3.09
N LEU A 103 -4.47 -32.15 -3.01
CA LEU A 103 -4.94 -32.93 -4.15
C LEU A 103 -6.27 -32.40 -4.68
N ASP A 104 -7.25 -32.20 -3.79
CA ASP A 104 -8.56 -31.69 -4.17
C ASP A 104 -8.46 -30.29 -4.77
N PHE A 105 -7.60 -29.44 -4.22
CA PHE A 105 -7.33 -28.11 -4.77
C PHE A 105 -6.80 -28.18 -6.21
N LEU A 106 -5.78 -29.01 -6.46
CA LEU A 106 -5.21 -29.20 -7.80
C LEU A 106 -6.21 -29.79 -8.81
N ARG A 107 -7.12 -30.66 -8.37
CA ARG A 107 -8.17 -31.26 -9.22
C ARG A 107 -9.34 -30.33 -9.49
N ALA A 108 -9.70 -29.51 -8.51
CA ALA A 108 -10.81 -28.55 -8.64
C ALA A 108 -10.46 -27.37 -9.55
N HIS A 109 -9.17 -27.17 -9.84
CA HIS A 109 -8.67 -26.01 -10.56
C HIS A 109 -9.09 -26.03 -12.04
N LYS A 110 -9.84 -25.01 -12.46
CA LYS A 110 -10.37 -24.88 -13.82
C LYS A 110 -10.32 -23.43 -14.28
N HIS A 111 -10.01 -23.21 -15.55
CA HIS A 111 -10.12 -21.90 -16.19
C HIS A 111 -11.00 -21.99 -17.44
N LYS A 112 -12.08 -21.20 -17.50
CA LYS A 112 -13.08 -21.21 -18.59
C LYS A 112 -13.53 -22.62 -18.99
N GLY A 113 -13.81 -23.47 -18.00
CA GLY A 113 -14.25 -24.85 -18.20
C GLY A 113 -13.16 -25.87 -18.53
N HIS A 114 -11.93 -25.42 -18.81
CA HIS A 114 -10.78 -26.32 -19.04
C HIS A 114 -10.15 -26.70 -17.70
N VAL A 115 -9.90 -28.00 -17.52
CA VAL A 115 -9.21 -28.52 -16.33
C VAL A 115 -7.73 -28.15 -16.41
N LEU A 116 -7.18 -27.71 -15.28
CA LEU A 116 -5.75 -27.41 -15.13
C LEU A 116 -5.14 -28.35 -14.09
N MET A 117 -3.83 -28.52 -14.15
CA MET A 117 -3.04 -29.34 -13.21
C MET A 117 -3.39 -30.83 -13.25
N LEU A 118 -4.46 -31.27 -12.58
CA LEU A 118 -4.82 -32.68 -12.40
C LEU A 118 -6.23 -33.00 -12.90
N ASN A 119 -6.38 -34.10 -13.64
CA ASN A 119 -7.69 -34.61 -14.05
C ASN A 119 -8.25 -35.71 -13.12
N ASP A 120 -9.45 -36.19 -13.45
CA ASP A 120 -10.20 -37.15 -12.61
C ASP A 120 -9.60 -38.57 -12.54
N ARG A 121 -8.50 -38.84 -13.26
CA ARG A 121 -7.74 -40.11 -13.14
C ARG A 121 -6.99 -40.21 -11.81
N ILE A 122 -6.71 -39.07 -11.17
CA ILE A 122 -6.01 -39.02 -9.88
C ILE A 122 -7.04 -38.69 -8.80
N GLN A 123 -7.44 -39.68 -7.99
CA GLN A 123 -8.48 -39.52 -6.97
C GLN A 123 -7.98 -39.63 -5.53
N ARG A 124 -6.73 -40.07 -5.34
CA ARG A 124 -6.12 -40.30 -4.02
C ARG A 124 -4.63 -39.98 -4.09
N ILE A 125 -4.03 -39.62 -2.97
CA ILE A 125 -2.59 -39.28 -2.88
C ILE A 125 -1.70 -40.42 -3.39
N SER A 126 -2.00 -41.69 -3.06
CA SER A 126 -1.20 -42.83 -3.54
C SER A 126 -1.19 -42.98 -5.06
N ARG A 127 -2.27 -42.58 -5.74
CA ARG A 127 -2.32 -42.55 -7.21
C ARG A 127 -1.52 -41.38 -7.76
N LEU A 128 -1.54 -40.23 -7.09
CA LEU A 128 -0.73 -39.06 -7.44
C LEU A 128 0.76 -39.38 -7.36
N GLU A 129 1.24 -39.96 -6.25
CA GLU A 129 2.64 -40.38 -6.06
C GLU A 129 3.09 -41.34 -7.18
N SER A 130 2.26 -42.35 -7.50
CA SER A 130 2.57 -43.30 -8.57
C SER A 130 2.57 -42.68 -9.97
N ALA A 131 1.69 -41.70 -10.23
CA ALA A 131 1.63 -40.99 -11.49
C ALA A 131 2.82 -40.03 -11.65
N LEU A 132 3.20 -39.31 -10.59
CA LEU A 132 4.34 -38.39 -10.57
C LEU A 132 5.64 -39.13 -10.90
N SER A 133 5.93 -40.23 -10.21
CA SER A 133 7.14 -41.02 -10.48
C SER A 133 7.25 -41.48 -11.94
N LYS A 134 6.13 -41.89 -12.57
CA LYS A 134 6.11 -42.27 -13.99
C LYS A 134 6.31 -41.07 -14.93
N ALA A 135 5.73 -39.93 -14.59
CA ALA A 135 5.86 -38.71 -15.38
C ALA A 135 7.31 -38.18 -15.31
N GLU A 136 7.91 -38.16 -14.13
CA GLU A 136 9.32 -37.77 -13.92
C GLU A 136 10.28 -38.66 -14.71
N ASP A 137 10.15 -39.99 -14.62
CA ASP A 137 10.96 -40.95 -15.38
C ASP A 137 10.83 -40.79 -16.90
N TYR A 138 9.65 -40.39 -17.37
CA TYR A 138 9.39 -40.15 -18.77
C TYR A 138 10.00 -38.82 -19.23
N LEU A 139 9.78 -37.74 -18.48
CA LEU A 139 10.27 -36.39 -18.79
C LEU A 139 11.80 -36.29 -18.71
N ALA A 140 12.44 -37.01 -17.78
CA ALA A 140 13.89 -37.02 -17.63
C ALA A 140 14.64 -37.57 -18.87
N LYS A 141 13.94 -38.30 -19.75
CA LYS A 141 14.50 -38.83 -21.01
C LYS A 141 14.39 -37.86 -22.18
N LEU A 142 13.59 -36.79 -22.03
CA LEU A 142 13.40 -35.78 -23.07
C LEU A 142 14.49 -34.69 -22.99
N PRO A 143 14.84 -34.05 -24.11
CA PRO A 143 15.62 -32.81 -24.09
C PRO A 143 14.94 -31.73 -23.24
N GLN A 144 15.73 -30.93 -22.52
CA GLN A 144 15.22 -29.93 -21.57
C GLN A 144 14.26 -28.91 -22.21
N ASP A 145 14.55 -28.49 -23.44
CA ASP A 145 13.78 -27.48 -24.18
C ASP A 145 12.60 -28.06 -24.97
N THR A 146 12.29 -29.36 -24.80
CA THR A 146 11.15 -29.99 -25.49
C THR A 146 9.86 -29.26 -25.12
N PRO A 147 9.07 -28.75 -26.08
CA PRO A 147 7.81 -28.06 -25.80
C PRO A 147 6.74 -28.98 -25.21
N TYR A 148 5.89 -28.44 -24.33
CA TYR A 148 4.79 -29.19 -23.71
C TYR A 148 3.88 -29.92 -24.72
N SER A 149 3.65 -29.33 -25.89
CA SER A 149 2.82 -29.91 -26.97
C SER A 149 3.26 -31.30 -27.40
N ASP A 150 4.56 -31.60 -27.31
CA ASP A 150 5.14 -32.82 -27.86
C ASP A 150 4.90 -34.03 -26.94
N PHE A 151 4.62 -33.78 -25.67
CA PHE A 151 4.37 -34.80 -24.65
C PHE A 151 3.06 -34.62 -23.88
N GLU A 152 2.20 -33.72 -24.32
CA GLU A 152 0.90 -33.41 -23.70
C GLU A 152 0.03 -34.66 -23.51
N TYR A 153 -0.18 -35.45 -24.56
CA TYR A 153 -1.03 -36.64 -24.51
C TYR A 153 -0.51 -37.69 -23.52
N ALA A 154 0.82 -37.88 -23.47
CA ALA A 154 1.44 -38.83 -22.55
C ALA A 154 1.21 -38.42 -21.08
N LEU A 155 1.30 -37.12 -20.77
CA LEU A 155 1.01 -36.60 -19.44
C LEU A 155 -0.48 -36.68 -19.08
N GLN A 156 -1.38 -36.39 -20.02
CA GLN A 156 -2.83 -36.48 -19.80
C GLN A 156 -3.28 -37.91 -19.47
N GLU A 157 -2.69 -38.92 -20.11
CA GLU A 157 -2.94 -40.33 -19.81
C GLU A 157 -2.54 -40.70 -18.37
N LEU A 158 -1.47 -40.09 -17.85
CA LEU A 158 -1.01 -40.25 -16.47
C LEU A 158 -1.84 -39.43 -15.46
N GLY A 159 -2.61 -38.46 -15.94
CA GLY A 159 -3.54 -37.65 -15.15
C GLY A 159 -3.15 -36.17 -15.00
N PHE A 160 -2.13 -35.71 -15.73
CA PHE A 160 -1.61 -34.35 -15.67
C PHE A 160 -2.10 -33.53 -16.87
N GLU A 161 -2.85 -32.47 -16.59
CA GLU A 161 -3.32 -31.48 -17.57
C GLU A 161 -2.34 -30.32 -17.70
N ARG A 162 -2.62 -29.34 -18.58
CA ARG A 162 -1.76 -28.14 -18.74
C ARG A 162 -1.62 -27.35 -17.44
N GLY A 163 -0.53 -26.58 -17.34
CA GLY A 163 -0.25 -25.68 -16.21
C GLY A 163 1.01 -26.01 -15.40
N TRP A 164 1.76 -27.06 -15.77
CA TRP A 164 3.01 -27.46 -15.10
C TRP A 164 4.25 -26.77 -15.64
N GLY A 165 4.21 -26.30 -16.89
CA GLY A 165 5.36 -25.72 -17.57
C GLY A 165 5.20 -25.67 -19.08
N ASP A 166 5.96 -24.79 -19.72
CA ASP A 166 6.07 -24.65 -21.17
C ASP A 166 7.02 -25.66 -21.83
N THR A 167 7.99 -26.14 -21.05
CA THR A 167 9.09 -27.03 -21.48
C THR A 167 9.21 -28.25 -20.57
N ALA A 168 9.77 -29.34 -21.07
CA ALA A 168 10.01 -30.56 -20.29
C ALA A 168 10.79 -30.29 -19.00
N ALA A 169 11.82 -29.44 -19.04
CA ALA A 169 12.59 -29.07 -17.85
C ALA A 169 11.76 -28.37 -16.77
N ARG A 170 10.86 -27.46 -17.18
CA ARG A 170 10.02 -26.72 -16.23
C ARG A 170 8.93 -27.60 -15.63
N VAL A 171 8.29 -28.43 -16.46
CA VAL A 171 7.30 -29.43 -16.01
C VAL A 171 7.95 -30.37 -15.00
N LEU A 172 9.14 -30.91 -15.32
CA LEU A 172 9.88 -31.80 -14.43
C LEU A 172 10.23 -31.10 -13.11
N ASN A 173 10.70 -29.85 -13.15
CA ASN A 173 10.99 -29.09 -11.93
C ASN A 173 9.74 -28.90 -11.06
N MET A 174 8.58 -28.61 -11.65
CA MET A 174 7.34 -28.43 -10.92
C MET A 174 6.80 -29.75 -10.34
N MET A 175 6.98 -30.87 -11.05
CA MET A 175 6.67 -32.21 -10.53
C MET A 175 7.58 -32.59 -9.37
N HIS A 176 8.88 -32.31 -9.44
CA HIS A 176 9.80 -32.51 -8.32
C HIS A 176 9.37 -31.72 -7.08
N LEU A 177 8.98 -30.45 -7.23
CA LEU A 177 8.47 -29.66 -6.09
C LEU A 177 7.25 -30.32 -5.44
N LEU A 178 6.33 -30.89 -6.23
CA LEU A 178 5.19 -31.61 -5.68
C LEU A 178 5.61 -32.91 -5.00
N SER A 179 6.49 -33.68 -5.62
CA SER A 179 7.05 -34.91 -5.04
C SER A 179 7.73 -34.64 -3.70
N ASP A 180 8.52 -33.57 -3.61
CA ASP A 180 9.15 -33.12 -2.36
C ASP A 180 8.10 -32.74 -1.30
N ILE A 181 7.02 -32.04 -1.68
CA ILE A 181 5.91 -31.71 -0.78
C ILE A 181 5.18 -32.97 -0.27
N LEU A 182 5.03 -33.99 -1.10
CA LEU A 182 4.36 -35.24 -0.70
C LEU A 182 5.25 -36.10 0.21
N GLN A 183 6.57 -36.02 0.07
CA GLN A 183 7.53 -36.83 0.85
C GLN A 183 8.01 -36.11 2.13
N ALA A 184 8.47 -34.87 2.00
CA ALA A 184 9.08 -34.08 3.06
C ALA A 184 8.80 -32.59 2.86
N PRO A 185 7.56 -32.13 3.11
CA PRO A 185 7.17 -30.75 2.85
C PRO A 185 7.96 -29.77 3.72
N ASP A 186 8.60 -28.81 3.05
CA ASP A 186 9.24 -27.65 3.67
C ASP A 186 8.58 -26.33 3.23
N PRO A 187 8.73 -25.25 4.00
CA PRO A 187 8.03 -24.00 3.74
C PRO A 187 8.39 -23.35 2.40
N SER A 188 9.66 -23.47 1.97
CA SER A 188 10.16 -22.80 0.78
C SER A 188 9.70 -23.50 -0.51
N THR A 189 9.69 -24.83 -0.50
CA THR A 189 9.15 -25.65 -1.59
C THR A 189 7.65 -25.44 -1.72
N LEU A 190 6.92 -25.42 -0.60
CA LEU A 190 5.47 -25.16 -0.60
C LEU A 190 5.13 -23.76 -1.17
N GLU A 191 5.84 -22.72 -0.73
CA GLU A 191 5.66 -21.36 -1.25
C GLU A 191 5.94 -21.28 -2.76
N THR A 192 7.04 -21.89 -3.18
CA THR A 192 7.46 -21.91 -4.59
C THR A 192 6.46 -22.65 -5.45
N PHE A 193 5.97 -23.81 -4.99
CA PHE A 193 4.97 -24.60 -5.68
C PHE A 193 3.66 -23.83 -5.81
N LEU A 194 3.07 -23.39 -4.68
CA LEU A 194 1.79 -22.65 -4.66
C LEU A 194 1.86 -21.33 -5.45
N GLY A 195 2.98 -20.63 -5.38
CA GLY A 195 3.18 -19.39 -6.14
C GLY A 195 3.32 -19.62 -7.66
N ARG A 196 3.68 -20.83 -8.09
CA ARG A 196 3.81 -21.19 -9.51
C ARG A 196 2.52 -21.73 -10.12
N ILE A 197 1.57 -22.21 -9.32
CA ILE A 197 0.28 -22.70 -9.83
C ILE A 197 -0.40 -21.54 -10.59
N PRO A 198 -0.84 -21.75 -11.85
CA PRO A 198 -1.46 -20.71 -12.64
C PRO A 198 -2.88 -20.42 -12.14
N MET A 199 -3.01 -19.55 -11.15
CA MET A 199 -4.29 -19.25 -10.49
C MET A 199 -4.91 -17.91 -10.88
N VAL A 200 -4.09 -16.91 -11.15
CA VAL A 200 -4.54 -15.52 -11.29
C VAL A 200 -4.51 -15.11 -12.76
N PHE A 201 -5.69 -15.00 -13.38
CA PHE A 201 -5.86 -14.58 -14.77
C PHE A 201 -6.71 -13.31 -14.88
N ASN A 202 -7.74 -13.19 -14.05
CA ASN A 202 -8.65 -12.07 -13.98
C ASN A 202 -8.47 -11.34 -12.63
N VAL A 203 -8.00 -10.09 -12.67
CA VAL A 203 -7.78 -9.27 -11.46
C VAL A 203 -8.73 -8.08 -11.47
N VAL A 204 -9.36 -7.82 -10.33
CA VAL A 204 -10.19 -6.63 -10.12
C VAL A 204 -9.59 -5.79 -9.00
N ILE A 205 -9.37 -4.51 -9.26
CA ILE A 205 -8.78 -3.56 -8.32
C ILE A 205 -9.79 -2.45 -8.05
N LEU A 206 -10.13 -2.20 -6.78
CA LEU A 206 -11.13 -1.22 -6.39
C LEU A 206 -10.43 0.05 -5.91
N SER A 207 -10.77 1.20 -6.51
CA SER A 207 -10.35 2.53 -6.08
C SER A 207 -11.46 3.53 -6.39
N VAL A 208 -12.42 3.68 -5.47
CA VAL A 208 -13.72 4.28 -5.78
C VAL A 208 -13.69 5.81 -5.79
N HIS A 209 -13.14 6.43 -4.75
CA HIS A 209 -13.05 7.90 -4.64
C HIS A 209 -12.03 8.53 -5.60
N GLY A 210 -12.04 9.87 -5.63
CA GLY A 210 -11.09 10.69 -6.38
C GLY A 210 -11.38 10.75 -7.88
N TYR A 211 -10.56 11.52 -8.59
CA TYR A 211 -10.59 11.59 -10.05
C TYR A 211 -9.64 10.54 -10.62
N PHE A 212 -10.12 9.30 -10.77
CA PHE A 212 -9.26 8.25 -11.29
C PHE A 212 -9.05 8.35 -12.80
N GLY A 213 -7.82 8.62 -13.23
CA GLY A 213 -7.44 8.78 -14.64
C GLY A 213 -5.93 8.84 -14.84
N GLN A 214 -5.47 8.87 -16.10
CA GLN A 214 -4.05 8.81 -16.45
C GLN A 214 -3.40 10.17 -16.68
N ALA A 215 -4.19 11.20 -16.98
CA ALA A 215 -3.72 12.55 -17.29
C ALA A 215 -4.68 13.60 -16.71
N ASN A 216 -4.15 14.77 -16.38
CA ASN A 216 -4.90 15.92 -15.84
C ASN A 216 -5.67 15.67 -14.54
N VAL A 217 -5.30 14.63 -13.77
CA VAL A 217 -5.98 14.29 -12.51
C VAL A 217 -5.12 14.51 -11.26
N LEU A 218 -3.79 14.37 -11.36
CA LEU A 218 -2.90 14.50 -10.20
C LEU A 218 -2.97 15.93 -9.65
N GLY A 219 -3.24 16.04 -8.34
CA GLY A 219 -3.42 17.33 -7.66
C GLY A 219 -4.89 17.76 -7.52
N LEU A 220 -5.83 17.07 -8.19
CA LEU A 220 -7.26 17.26 -7.91
C LEU A 220 -7.62 16.71 -6.51
N PRO A 221 -8.75 17.15 -5.92
CA PRO A 221 -9.22 16.63 -4.64
C PRO A 221 -9.26 15.10 -4.60
N ASP A 222 -8.82 14.53 -3.48
CA ASP A 222 -8.71 13.09 -3.24
C ASP A 222 -7.90 12.32 -4.29
N THR A 223 -7.03 13.01 -5.04
CA THR A 223 -6.30 12.43 -6.17
C THR A 223 -4.80 12.61 -6.01
N GLY A 224 -4.10 11.53 -5.65
CA GLY A 224 -2.68 11.59 -5.33
C GLY A 224 -1.94 10.26 -5.50
N GLY A 225 -1.06 9.95 -4.54
CA GLY A 225 -0.15 8.80 -4.60
C GLY A 225 -0.83 7.45 -4.81
N GLN A 226 -2.07 7.26 -4.34
CA GLN A 226 -2.84 6.04 -4.57
C GLN A 226 -3.05 5.75 -6.07
N ILE A 227 -3.31 6.76 -6.90
CA ILE A 227 -3.48 6.56 -8.35
C ILE A 227 -2.16 6.15 -8.98
N VAL A 228 -1.08 6.86 -8.62
CA VAL A 228 0.27 6.56 -9.13
C VAL A 228 0.65 5.12 -8.77
N TYR A 229 0.41 4.74 -7.51
CA TYR A 229 0.61 3.38 -7.02
C TYR A 229 -0.14 2.36 -7.88
N ILE A 230 -1.45 2.53 -8.07
CA ILE A 230 -2.27 1.54 -8.80
C ILE A 230 -1.88 1.48 -10.28
N LEU A 231 -1.63 2.62 -10.93
CA LEU A 231 -1.22 2.64 -12.34
C LEU A 231 0.14 1.95 -12.57
N ASP A 232 1.10 2.14 -11.67
CA ASP A 232 2.40 1.49 -11.76
C ASP A 232 2.29 -0.01 -11.36
N GLN A 233 1.45 -0.33 -10.36
CA GLN A 233 1.13 -1.69 -9.92
C GLN A 233 0.59 -2.54 -11.08
N VAL A 234 -0.43 -2.06 -11.80
CA VAL A 234 -1.07 -2.87 -12.85
C VAL A 234 -0.14 -3.14 -14.04
N ARG A 235 0.75 -2.20 -14.38
CA ARG A 235 1.75 -2.41 -15.45
C ARG A 235 2.70 -3.54 -15.08
N ALA A 236 3.20 -3.54 -13.84
CA ALA A 236 4.09 -4.60 -13.38
C ALA A 236 3.34 -5.93 -13.21
N LEU A 237 2.12 -5.88 -12.69
CA LEU A 237 1.27 -7.05 -12.51
C LEU A 237 0.93 -7.72 -13.85
N GLU A 238 0.56 -6.96 -14.88
CA GLU A 238 0.28 -7.51 -16.21
C GLU A 238 1.51 -8.22 -16.80
N ASN A 239 2.68 -7.60 -16.72
CA ASN A 239 3.93 -8.19 -17.20
C ASN A 239 4.24 -9.51 -16.48
N GLU A 240 4.09 -9.55 -15.16
CA GLU A 240 4.31 -10.76 -14.37
C GLU A 240 3.25 -11.85 -14.65
N MET A 241 1.99 -11.47 -14.82
CA MET A 241 0.92 -12.39 -15.21
C MET A 241 1.21 -13.02 -16.57
N LEU A 242 1.56 -12.23 -17.57
CA LEU A 242 1.93 -12.73 -18.90
C LEU A 242 3.13 -13.67 -18.84
N LEU A 243 4.15 -13.31 -18.05
CA LEU A 243 5.33 -14.15 -17.85
C LEU A 243 4.97 -15.50 -17.22
N ARG A 244 4.19 -15.51 -16.13
CA ARG A 244 3.78 -16.76 -15.45
C ARG A 244 2.88 -17.62 -16.31
N ILE A 245 1.89 -17.02 -17.00
CA ILE A 245 0.99 -17.74 -17.90
C ILE A 245 1.80 -18.45 -19.00
N LYS A 246 2.72 -17.72 -19.65
CA LYS A 246 3.60 -18.27 -20.68
C LYS A 246 4.48 -19.38 -20.11
N GLN A 247 5.14 -19.14 -18.98
CA GLN A 247 6.00 -20.14 -18.35
C GLN A 247 5.24 -21.41 -17.97
N GLN A 248 3.94 -21.33 -17.64
CA GLN A 248 3.14 -22.53 -17.34
C GLN A 248 2.55 -23.23 -18.57
N GLY A 249 2.98 -22.85 -19.79
CA GLY A 249 2.51 -23.47 -21.03
C GLY A 249 1.06 -23.16 -21.37
N LEU A 250 0.55 -22.01 -20.89
CA LEU A 250 -0.82 -21.58 -21.10
C LEU A 250 -0.88 -20.43 -22.11
N ASN A 251 -1.95 -20.43 -22.92
CA ASN A 251 -2.27 -19.36 -23.87
C ASN A 251 -3.49 -18.55 -23.39
N VAL A 252 -3.56 -18.28 -22.09
CA VAL A 252 -4.65 -17.49 -21.50
C VAL A 252 -4.32 -16.01 -21.63
N THR A 253 -5.29 -15.22 -22.09
CA THR A 253 -5.16 -13.77 -22.06
C THR A 253 -5.58 -13.26 -20.69
N PRO A 254 -4.68 -12.65 -19.90
CA PRO A 254 -5.06 -12.08 -18.61
C PRO A 254 -5.99 -10.88 -18.80
N ARG A 255 -6.69 -10.48 -17.75
CA ARG A 255 -7.49 -9.24 -17.70
C ARG A 255 -7.33 -8.57 -16.35
N ILE A 256 -7.05 -7.28 -16.36
CA ILE A 256 -7.01 -6.46 -15.14
C ILE A 256 -8.01 -5.31 -15.29
N LEU A 257 -8.95 -5.21 -14.35
CA LEU A 257 -9.92 -4.13 -14.30
C LEU A 257 -9.68 -3.26 -13.06
N ILE A 258 -9.37 -1.98 -13.27
CA ILE A 258 -9.39 -0.97 -12.21
C ILE A 258 -10.80 -0.38 -12.16
N VAL A 259 -11.57 -0.73 -11.14
CA VAL A 259 -12.94 -0.28 -10.98
C VAL A 259 -13.00 0.94 -10.08
N THR A 260 -13.57 2.00 -10.62
CA THR A 260 -13.64 3.34 -10.00
C THR A 260 -14.95 4.02 -10.34
N ARG A 261 -15.19 5.21 -9.76
CA ARG A 261 -16.40 5.98 -10.02
C ARG A 261 -16.39 6.63 -11.41
N LEU A 262 -17.52 6.56 -12.11
CA LEU A 262 -17.81 7.40 -13.28
C LEU A 262 -18.31 8.77 -12.80
N ILE A 263 -17.64 9.83 -13.25
CA ILE A 263 -18.00 11.22 -12.93
C ILE A 263 -18.41 11.91 -14.23
N PRO A 264 -19.71 12.05 -14.51
CA PRO A 264 -20.20 12.69 -15.74
C PRO A 264 -19.68 14.11 -15.95
N ASP A 265 -19.63 14.92 -14.89
CA ASP A 265 -19.25 16.34 -14.97
C ASP A 265 -17.73 16.54 -14.72
N ALA A 266 -16.92 15.60 -15.22
CA ALA A 266 -15.47 15.62 -15.12
C ALA A 266 -14.85 16.61 -16.14
N LYS A 267 -14.69 17.87 -15.74
CA LYS A 267 -14.14 18.94 -16.57
C LYS A 267 -12.68 18.68 -16.94
N GLY A 268 -12.42 18.29 -18.20
CA GLY A 268 -11.06 18.19 -18.77
C GLY A 268 -10.31 16.88 -18.46
N THR A 269 -10.98 15.90 -17.85
CA THR A 269 -10.42 14.57 -17.58
C THR A 269 -11.20 13.48 -18.30
N THR A 270 -10.69 12.25 -18.29
CA THR A 270 -11.37 11.07 -18.88
C THR A 270 -12.31 10.38 -17.90
N CYS A 271 -12.57 10.97 -16.72
CA CYS A 271 -13.36 10.31 -15.66
C CYS A 271 -14.85 10.10 -16.01
N ASN A 272 -15.33 10.69 -17.11
CA ASN A 272 -16.67 10.46 -17.67
C ASN A 272 -16.71 9.27 -18.65
N GLN A 273 -15.56 8.69 -19.02
CA GLN A 273 -15.49 7.55 -19.93
C GLN A 273 -15.61 6.24 -19.18
N ARG A 274 -16.61 5.42 -19.54
CA ARG A 274 -16.86 4.11 -18.90
C ARG A 274 -15.65 3.19 -18.94
N LEU A 275 -14.95 3.11 -20.07
CA LEU A 275 -13.81 2.21 -20.24
C LEU A 275 -12.62 2.97 -20.83
N GLU A 276 -11.46 2.85 -20.21
CA GLU A 276 -10.22 3.48 -20.65
C GLU A 276 -9.06 2.48 -20.51
N ARG A 277 -8.31 2.25 -21.59
CA ARG A 277 -7.13 1.36 -21.53
C ARG A 277 -5.97 2.04 -20.80
N VAL A 278 -5.27 1.31 -19.94
CA VAL A 278 -4.07 1.83 -19.26
C VAL A 278 -2.90 1.87 -20.24
N SER A 279 -2.19 2.99 -20.27
CA SER A 279 -1.03 3.22 -21.12
C SER A 279 0.14 2.35 -20.65
N GLY A 280 0.84 1.74 -21.60
CA GLY A 280 1.90 0.77 -21.32
C GLY A 280 1.39 -0.63 -20.99
N THR A 281 0.12 -0.93 -21.27
CA THR A 281 -0.50 -2.25 -21.04
C THR A 281 -1.33 -2.70 -22.25
N GLU A 282 -1.50 -4.00 -22.41
CA GLU A 282 -2.33 -4.61 -23.45
C GLU A 282 -3.71 -5.02 -22.93
N TYR A 283 -3.79 -5.51 -21.68
CA TYR A 283 -4.95 -6.21 -21.13
C TYR A 283 -5.53 -5.56 -19.86
N THR A 284 -5.08 -4.35 -19.55
CA THR A 284 -5.52 -3.60 -18.38
C THR A 284 -6.41 -2.42 -18.79
N SER A 285 -7.57 -2.31 -18.14
CA SER A 285 -8.53 -1.23 -18.37
C SER A 285 -9.04 -0.63 -17.06
N ILE A 286 -9.32 0.67 -17.08
CA ILE A 286 -10.09 1.37 -16.05
C ILE A 286 -11.57 1.24 -16.43
N LEU A 287 -12.36 0.64 -15.54
CA LEU A 287 -13.81 0.49 -15.63
C LEU A 287 -14.48 1.47 -14.67
N ARG A 288 -15.28 2.39 -15.19
CA ARG A 288 -15.96 3.42 -14.40
C ARG A 288 -17.44 3.11 -14.28
N VAL A 289 -17.91 3.02 -13.05
CA VAL A 289 -19.32 2.75 -12.71
C VAL A 289 -19.90 3.98 -12.00
N PRO A 290 -21.07 4.51 -12.43
CA PRO A 290 -21.62 5.70 -11.81
C PRO A 290 -22.15 5.42 -10.41
N PHE A 291 -22.07 6.42 -9.53
CA PHE A 291 -22.90 6.43 -8.33
C PHE A 291 -24.34 6.75 -8.71
N ARG A 292 -25.30 6.06 -8.09
CA ARG A 292 -26.73 6.31 -8.31
C ARG A 292 -27.55 6.15 -7.04
N THR A 293 -28.67 6.83 -7.03
CA THR A 293 -29.76 6.69 -6.05
C THR A 293 -31.07 6.45 -6.78
N GLU A 294 -32.18 6.37 -6.05
CA GLU A 294 -33.52 6.34 -6.66
C GLU A 294 -33.81 7.55 -7.56
N LYS A 295 -33.11 8.68 -7.35
CA LYS A 295 -33.23 9.91 -8.14
C LYS A 295 -32.40 9.90 -9.44
N GLY A 296 -31.61 8.86 -9.68
CA GLY A 296 -30.73 8.73 -10.85
C GLY A 296 -29.23 8.78 -10.52
N ILE A 297 -28.43 8.99 -11.55
CA ILE A 297 -26.95 9.04 -11.47
C ILE A 297 -26.50 10.35 -10.85
N LEU A 298 -25.60 10.28 -9.87
CA LEU A 298 -24.93 11.44 -9.29
C LEU A 298 -23.81 11.93 -10.20
N ARG A 299 -23.95 13.16 -10.71
CA ARG A 299 -23.09 13.69 -11.77
C ARG A 299 -21.83 14.38 -11.26
N LYS A 300 -21.94 15.14 -10.16
CA LYS A 300 -20.83 15.90 -9.58
C LYS A 300 -19.85 15.05 -8.80
N TRP A 301 -18.61 15.49 -8.67
CA TRP A 301 -17.65 14.89 -7.73
C TRP A 301 -18.08 15.08 -6.27
N ILE A 302 -17.72 14.14 -5.40
CA ILE A 302 -17.89 14.22 -3.95
C ILE A 302 -16.62 13.78 -3.24
N SER A 303 -16.41 14.30 -2.04
CA SER A 303 -15.30 13.93 -1.17
C SER A 303 -15.34 12.44 -0.81
N ARG A 304 -14.16 11.84 -0.63
CA ARG A 304 -13.99 10.47 -0.12
C ARG A 304 -14.65 10.25 1.25
N PHE A 305 -14.88 11.32 2.02
CA PHE A 305 -15.60 11.26 3.29
C PHE A 305 -17.13 11.14 3.12
N ASP A 306 -17.67 11.42 1.92
CA ASP A 306 -19.12 11.49 1.67
C ASP A 306 -19.61 10.33 0.78
N VAL A 307 -18.74 9.38 0.42
CA VAL A 307 -19.08 8.31 -0.54
C VAL A 307 -19.95 7.20 0.05
N TRP A 308 -20.04 7.09 1.37
CA TRP A 308 -20.60 5.93 2.08
C TRP A 308 -22.02 5.54 1.64
N PRO A 309 -22.97 6.46 1.42
CA PRO A 309 -24.33 6.14 0.95
C PRO A 309 -24.41 5.44 -0.40
N TYR A 310 -23.36 5.56 -1.21
CA TYR A 310 -23.36 5.08 -2.60
C TYR A 310 -22.69 3.72 -2.75
N LEU A 311 -21.89 3.28 -1.77
CA LEU A 311 -20.99 2.13 -1.93
C LEU A 311 -21.72 0.79 -2.08
N GLU A 312 -22.87 0.59 -1.41
CA GLU A 312 -23.64 -0.64 -1.53
C GLU A 312 -24.23 -0.79 -2.95
N THR A 313 -24.93 0.24 -3.44
CA THR A 313 -25.47 0.26 -4.81
C THR A 313 -24.36 0.17 -5.86
N PHE A 314 -23.25 0.89 -5.65
CA PHE A 314 -22.07 0.83 -6.52
C PHE A 314 -21.49 -0.59 -6.58
N THR A 315 -21.46 -1.32 -5.47
CA THR A 315 -20.98 -2.72 -5.43
C THR A 315 -21.86 -3.61 -6.32
N GLU A 316 -23.18 -3.45 -6.23
CA GLU A 316 -24.12 -4.21 -7.05
C GLU A 316 -23.96 -3.92 -8.54
N ASP A 317 -23.86 -2.65 -8.91
CA ASP A 317 -23.64 -2.23 -10.29
C ASP A 317 -22.28 -2.69 -10.81
N ALA A 318 -21.23 -2.51 -10.03
CA ALA A 318 -19.88 -2.94 -10.36
C ALA A 318 -19.80 -4.45 -10.57
N ALA A 319 -20.49 -5.27 -9.75
CA ALA A 319 -20.51 -6.72 -9.93
C ALA A 319 -21.05 -7.12 -11.32
N ASN A 320 -22.09 -6.43 -11.81
CA ASN A 320 -22.67 -6.69 -13.12
C ASN A 320 -21.71 -6.28 -14.26
N GLU A 321 -21.14 -5.08 -14.16
CA GLU A 321 -20.20 -4.54 -15.15
C GLU A 321 -18.90 -5.36 -15.22
N ILE A 322 -18.34 -5.74 -14.07
CA ILE A 322 -17.16 -6.61 -13.97
C ILE A 322 -17.44 -7.96 -14.66
N SER A 323 -18.59 -8.56 -14.37
CA SER A 323 -18.95 -9.86 -14.96
C SER A 323 -19.10 -9.78 -16.49
N ALA A 324 -19.63 -8.66 -16.99
CA ALA A 324 -19.75 -8.40 -18.42
C ALA A 324 -18.38 -8.24 -19.11
N GLU A 325 -17.46 -7.48 -18.50
CA GLU A 325 -16.13 -7.22 -19.07
C GLU A 325 -15.19 -8.42 -18.97
N LEU A 326 -15.20 -9.16 -17.86
CA LEU A 326 -14.33 -10.34 -17.67
C LEU A 326 -14.82 -11.58 -18.42
N GLN A 327 -16.11 -11.64 -18.77
CA GLN A 327 -16.78 -12.85 -19.27
C GLN A 327 -16.52 -14.06 -18.36
N GLY A 328 -16.52 -13.81 -17.05
CA GLY A 328 -16.07 -14.76 -16.04
C GLY A 328 -16.02 -14.11 -14.66
N ARG A 329 -15.52 -14.87 -13.69
CA ARG A 329 -15.29 -14.36 -12.33
C ARG A 329 -13.84 -13.86 -12.18
N PRO A 330 -13.58 -12.88 -11.31
CA PRO A 330 -12.22 -12.55 -10.94
C PRO A 330 -11.59 -13.68 -10.12
N ASP A 331 -10.29 -13.85 -10.25
CA ASP A 331 -9.48 -14.77 -9.46
C ASP A 331 -8.90 -14.07 -8.21
N LEU A 332 -8.73 -12.75 -8.30
CA LEU A 332 -8.24 -11.90 -7.22
C LEU A 332 -8.98 -10.55 -7.21
N ILE A 333 -9.38 -10.11 -6.03
CA ILE A 333 -9.93 -8.76 -5.79
C ILE A 333 -9.00 -8.00 -4.84
N ILE A 334 -8.58 -6.79 -5.24
CA ILE A 334 -7.70 -5.92 -4.45
C ILE A 334 -8.45 -4.65 -4.07
N GLY A 335 -8.74 -4.47 -2.79
CA GLY A 335 -9.28 -3.22 -2.25
C GLY A 335 -8.18 -2.19 -2.00
N ASN A 336 -8.46 -0.92 -2.28
CA ASN A 336 -7.57 0.20 -1.99
C ASN A 336 -8.31 1.27 -1.20
N TYR A 337 -7.73 1.69 -0.07
CA TYR A 337 -8.32 2.66 0.86
C TYR A 337 -9.67 2.20 1.44
N SER A 338 -10.24 2.93 2.40
CA SER A 338 -11.41 2.49 3.18
C SER A 338 -12.63 2.12 2.31
N ASP A 339 -12.96 2.95 1.32
CA ASP A 339 -14.10 2.76 0.41
C ASP A 339 -13.88 1.60 -0.57
N GLY A 340 -12.71 1.54 -1.21
CA GLY A 340 -12.35 0.44 -2.10
C GLY A 340 -12.22 -0.89 -1.36
N ASN A 341 -11.72 -0.88 -0.12
CA ASN A 341 -11.64 -2.04 0.76
C ASN A 341 -13.02 -2.55 1.18
N LEU A 342 -13.97 -1.66 1.47
CA LEU A 342 -15.35 -2.05 1.76
C LEU A 342 -16.01 -2.69 0.54
N VAL A 343 -15.92 -2.05 -0.63
CA VAL A 343 -16.49 -2.59 -1.88
C VAL A 343 -15.83 -3.92 -2.26
N ALA A 344 -14.51 -4.03 -2.11
CA ALA A 344 -13.78 -5.29 -2.30
C ALA A 344 -14.30 -6.40 -1.39
N SER A 345 -14.58 -6.08 -0.11
CA SER A 345 -15.12 -7.04 0.86
C SER A 345 -16.49 -7.55 0.43
N LEU A 346 -17.40 -6.66 0.03
CA LEU A 346 -18.74 -7.03 -0.45
C LEU A 346 -18.69 -7.84 -1.75
N LEU A 347 -17.83 -7.46 -2.71
CA LEU A 347 -17.65 -8.22 -3.96
C LEU A 347 -17.03 -9.60 -3.72
N ALA A 348 -15.96 -9.67 -2.92
CA ALA A 348 -15.30 -10.94 -2.59
C ALA A 348 -16.25 -11.89 -1.86
N HIS A 349 -17.09 -11.35 -0.98
CA HIS A 349 -18.14 -12.09 -0.30
C HIS A 349 -19.17 -12.70 -1.27
N LYS A 350 -19.67 -11.86 -2.20
CA LYS A 350 -20.69 -12.22 -3.19
C LYS A 350 -20.17 -13.21 -4.23
N LEU A 351 -18.96 -13.00 -4.71
CA LEU A 351 -18.37 -13.79 -5.80
C LEU A 351 -17.57 -15.01 -5.31
N GLY A 352 -17.21 -15.05 -4.02
CA GLY A 352 -16.42 -16.12 -3.42
C GLY A 352 -14.95 -16.10 -3.81
N VAL A 353 -14.37 -14.91 -3.99
CA VAL A 353 -13.03 -14.68 -4.57
C VAL A 353 -12.02 -14.28 -3.51
N THR A 354 -10.74 -14.61 -3.70
CA THR A 354 -9.65 -14.20 -2.80
C THR A 354 -9.54 -12.67 -2.75
N GLN A 355 -9.48 -12.12 -1.53
CA GLN A 355 -9.38 -10.68 -1.29
C GLN A 355 -8.02 -10.28 -0.71
N CYS A 356 -7.41 -9.29 -1.35
CA CYS A 356 -6.32 -8.49 -0.80
C CYS A 356 -6.85 -7.10 -0.42
N THR A 357 -6.35 -6.52 0.67
CA THR A 357 -6.60 -5.13 1.04
C THR A 357 -5.30 -4.37 1.17
N ILE A 358 -5.30 -3.13 0.67
CA ILE A 358 -4.22 -2.15 0.80
C ILE A 358 -4.85 -0.89 1.41
N ALA A 359 -4.43 -0.49 2.61
CA ALA A 359 -5.02 0.67 3.27
C ALA A 359 -4.60 1.98 2.59
N HIS A 360 -3.34 2.09 2.13
CA HIS A 360 -2.66 3.34 1.74
C HIS A 360 -2.49 4.35 2.88
N ALA A 361 -3.55 4.59 3.65
CA ALA A 361 -3.55 5.38 4.87
C ALA A 361 -4.73 4.98 5.76
N LEU A 362 -4.55 5.06 7.08
CA LEU A 362 -5.64 4.92 8.06
C LEU A 362 -5.87 6.24 8.78
N GLU A 363 -7.02 6.87 8.51
CA GLU A 363 -7.30 8.25 8.94
C GLU A 363 -7.30 8.41 10.47
N LYS A 364 -7.61 7.35 11.23
CA LYS A 364 -7.55 7.36 12.70
C LYS A 364 -6.19 7.76 13.27
N THR A 365 -5.10 7.51 12.54
CA THR A 365 -3.75 7.93 12.94
C THR A 365 -3.36 9.30 12.44
N LYS A 366 -4.00 9.78 11.37
CA LYS A 366 -3.76 11.09 10.78
C LYS A 366 -4.52 12.20 11.50
N TYR A 367 -5.64 11.87 12.14
CA TYR A 367 -6.42 12.76 12.98
C TYR A 367 -6.32 12.27 14.43
N PRO A 368 -5.38 12.78 15.24
CA PRO A 368 -5.23 12.36 16.62
C PRO A 368 -6.53 12.52 17.41
N ASP A 369 -6.81 11.53 18.26
CA ASP A 369 -8.01 11.49 19.10
C ASP A 369 -9.35 11.58 18.32
N SER A 370 -9.33 11.30 17.01
CA SER A 370 -10.53 11.28 16.18
C SER A 370 -11.48 10.14 16.52
N ASP A 371 -11.00 9.10 17.21
CA ASP A 371 -11.85 8.03 17.74
C ASP A 371 -12.60 8.50 18.99
N ILE A 372 -11.88 8.95 20.02
CA ILE A 372 -12.48 9.39 21.28
C ILE A 372 -13.35 10.65 21.12
N TYR A 373 -12.99 11.57 20.20
CA TYR A 373 -13.75 12.79 19.89
C TYR A 373 -14.50 12.73 18.54
N TRP A 374 -14.80 11.53 18.04
CA TRP A 374 -15.39 11.33 16.71
C TRP A 374 -16.61 12.22 16.40
N ARG A 375 -17.48 12.49 17.38
CA ARG A 375 -18.66 13.35 17.23
C ARG A 375 -18.33 14.76 16.73
N LYS A 376 -17.15 15.30 17.07
CA LYS A 376 -16.67 16.62 16.58
C LYS A 376 -16.25 16.58 15.12
N PHE A 377 -15.89 15.41 14.63
CA PHE A 377 -15.44 15.18 13.25
C PHE A 377 -16.58 14.65 12.36
N GLU A 378 -17.69 14.22 12.95
CA GLU A 378 -18.73 13.48 12.24
C GLU A 378 -19.42 14.28 11.13
N GLU A 379 -19.71 15.56 11.36
CA GLU A 379 -20.36 16.43 10.36
C GLU A 379 -19.51 16.61 9.08
N LYS A 380 -18.18 16.55 9.21
CA LYS A 380 -17.25 16.86 8.12
C LYS A 380 -16.59 15.62 7.50
N TYR A 381 -16.27 14.62 8.31
CA TYR A 381 -15.42 13.51 7.91
C TYR A 381 -16.11 12.14 7.99
N HIS A 382 -17.27 12.05 8.67
CA HIS A 382 -18.02 10.80 8.80
C HIS A 382 -17.16 9.62 9.29
N PHE A 383 -16.29 9.87 10.28
CA PHE A 383 -15.34 8.87 10.78
C PHE A 383 -16.03 7.66 11.41
N SER A 384 -17.26 7.80 11.90
CA SER A 384 -18.05 6.65 12.35
C SER A 384 -18.22 5.61 11.23
N CYS A 385 -18.51 6.04 10.00
CA CYS A 385 -18.62 5.18 8.83
C CYS A 385 -17.25 4.63 8.44
N GLN A 386 -16.23 5.50 8.39
CA GLN A 386 -14.90 5.12 7.93
C GLN A 386 -14.25 4.07 8.83
N PHE A 387 -14.20 4.28 10.15
CA PHE A 387 -13.56 3.34 11.07
C PHE A 387 -14.31 2.01 11.15
N THR A 388 -15.64 2.05 11.00
CA THR A 388 -16.47 0.84 10.88
C THR A 388 -16.12 0.07 9.59
N ALA A 389 -16.00 0.76 8.45
CA ALA A 389 -15.61 0.16 7.17
C ALA A 389 -14.19 -0.41 7.20
N ASP A 390 -13.25 0.28 7.84
CA ASP A 390 -11.87 -0.16 8.04
C ASP A 390 -11.84 -1.48 8.83
N LEU A 391 -12.51 -1.54 9.99
CA LEU A 391 -12.60 -2.75 10.81
C LEU A 391 -13.22 -3.93 10.04
N LEU A 392 -14.28 -3.67 9.28
CA LEU A 392 -14.93 -4.68 8.45
C LEU A 392 -13.94 -5.25 7.42
N ALA A 393 -13.27 -4.38 6.66
CA ALA A 393 -12.42 -4.83 5.58
C ALA A 393 -11.12 -5.49 6.08
N MET A 394 -10.52 -4.99 7.16
CA MET A 394 -9.34 -5.60 7.79
C MET A 394 -9.60 -7.05 8.23
N ASN A 395 -10.79 -7.30 8.77
CA ASN A 395 -11.16 -8.62 9.26
C ASN A 395 -11.77 -9.53 8.18
N HIS A 396 -12.33 -8.96 7.11
CA HIS A 396 -12.85 -9.73 5.98
C HIS A 396 -11.77 -10.22 5.01
N SER A 397 -10.66 -9.47 4.88
CA SER A 397 -9.61 -9.74 3.90
C SER A 397 -8.91 -11.08 4.12
N ASP A 398 -8.56 -11.77 3.02
CA ASP A 398 -7.78 -13.00 3.10
C ASP A 398 -6.31 -12.71 3.43
N PHE A 399 -5.79 -11.61 2.90
CA PHE A 399 -4.49 -11.03 3.27
C PHE A 399 -4.47 -9.51 3.10
N ILE A 400 -3.53 -8.87 3.80
CA ILE A 400 -3.32 -7.42 3.80
C ILE A 400 -1.90 -7.15 3.32
N ILE A 401 -1.76 -6.24 2.36
CA ILE A 401 -0.46 -5.71 1.95
C ILE A 401 -0.25 -4.35 2.59
N THR A 402 0.91 -4.18 3.23
CA THR A 402 1.41 -2.88 3.69
C THR A 402 2.71 -2.53 2.97
N SER A 403 3.02 -1.24 2.90
CA SER A 403 4.27 -0.79 2.26
C SER A 403 5.47 -0.92 3.20
N THR A 404 5.23 -0.90 4.52
CA THR A 404 6.25 -0.87 5.58
C THR A 404 5.81 -1.67 6.81
N TYR A 405 6.79 -2.02 7.65
CA TYR A 405 6.55 -2.57 8.98
C TYR A 405 5.88 -1.54 9.89
N GLN A 406 6.27 -0.27 9.80
CA GLN A 406 5.76 0.82 10.60
C GLN A 406 4.26 1.04 10.39
N GLU A 407 3.75 0.82 9.17
CA GLU A 407 2.32 0.83 8.88
C GLU A 407 1.57 -0.19 9.75
N ILE A 408 2.15 -1.37 10.01
CA ILE A 408 1.53 -2.40 10.85
C ILE A 408 1.74 -2.10 12.34
N ALA A 409 2.99 -2.08 12.78
CA ALA A 409 3.37 -2.14 14.20
C ALA A 409 4.32 -1.01 14.64
N GLY A 410 4.42 0.06 13.84
CA GLY A 410 5.08 1.29 14.29
C GLY A 410 6.59 1.13 14.47
N THR A 411 7.13 1.82 15.47
CA THR A 411 8.50 1.65 15.94
C THR A 411 8.49 1.10 17.36
N ASN A 412 9.65 1.04 18.04
CA ASN A 412 9.68 0.72 19.47
C ASN A 412 8.95 1.79 20.31
N ASN A 413 8.95 3.05 19.86
CA ASN A 413 8.46 4.19 20.64
C ASN A 413 7.11 4.73 20.12
N THR A 414 6.70 4.36 18.92
CA THR A 414 5.49 4.85 18.27
C THR A 414 4.63 3.68 17.81
N VAL A 415 3.31 3.85 17.93
CA VAL A 415 2.31 2.83 17.58
C VAL A 415 2.14 2.77 16.06
N GLY A 416 1.93 1.57 15.51
CA GLY A 416 1.63 1.39 14.08
C GLY A 416 0.24 1.86 13.69
N GLN A 417 -0.01 2.02 12.38
CA GLN A 417 -1.33 2.45 11.90
C GLN A 417 -2.37 1.37 12.17
N TYR A 418 -2.12 0.13 11.77
CA TYR A 418 -2.98 -1.00 12.08
C TYR A 418 -3.02 -1.30 13.58
N GLU A 419 -1.87 -1.28 14.27
CA GLU A 419 -1.82 -1.49 15.73
C GLU A 419 -2.71 -0.52 16.50
N SER A 420 -2.86 0.73 16.02
CA SER A 420 -3.76 1.69 16.66
C SER A 420 -5.24 1.28 16.61
N HIS A 421 -5.60 0.33 15.75
CA HIS A 421 -6.94 -0.26 15.63
C HIS A 421 -7.11 -1.54 16.46
N THR A 422 -6.08 -2.00 17.17
CA THR A 422 -6.19 -3.16 18.08
C THR A 422 -7.20 -2.88 19.19
N ALA A 423 -7.11 -1.73 19.86
CA ALA A 423 -8.06 -1.37 20.90
C ALA A 423 -8.35 0.14 20.89
N PHE A 424 -9.62 0.51 20.72
CA PHE A 424 -10.09 1.90 20.75
C PHE A 424 -11.58 1.98 21.04
N THR A 425 -12.11 3.18 21.24
CA THR A 425 -13.54 3.39 21.50
C THR A 425 -14.05 4.60 20.77
N LEU A 426 -15.31 4.53 20.33
CA LEU A 426 -16.09 5.65 19.82
C LEU A 426 -17.18 5.91 20.87
N PRO A 427 -16.96 6.83 21.83
CA PRO A 427 -17.87 7.02 22.95
C PRO A 427 -19.32 7.24 22.48
N GLY A 428 -20.25 6.53 23.10
CA GLY A 428 -21.68 6.47 22.76
C GLY A 428 -22.03 5.74 21.45
N LEU A 429 -21.10 5.04 20.80
CA LEU A 429 -21.37 4.25 19.59
C LEU A 429 -21.05 2.77 19.74
N TYR A 430 -19.78 2.42 19.98
CA TYR A 430 -19.30 1.08 20.30
C TYR A 430 -17.85 1.15 20.81
N ARG A 431 -17.42 0.07 21.47
CA ARG A 431 -16.06 -0.14 21.94
C ARG A 431 -15.39 -1.24 21.13
N VAL A 432 -14.12 -1.09 20.82
CA VAL A 432 -13.31 -2.10 20.11
C VAL A 432 -12.27 -2.63 21.09
N VAL A 433 -12.54 -3.81 21.62
CA VAL A 433 -11.68 -4.49 22.61
C VAL A 433 -10.51 -5.16 21.91
N HIS A 434 -10.79 -5.81 20.78
CA HIS A 434 -9.77 -6.41 19.93
C HIS A 434 -10.18 -6.31 18.45
N GLY A 435 -9.77 -5.24 17.78
CA GLY A 435 -10.13 -4.91 16.40
C GLY A 435 -9.26 -5.59 15.34
N ILE A 436 -7.95 -5.68 15.59
CA ILE A 436 -6.97 -6.33 14.71
C ILE A 436 -5.73 -6.71 15.52
N ASP A 437 -5.10 -7.84 15.16
CA ASP A 437 -3.84 -8.29 15.76
C ASP A 437 -2.69 -8.03 14.79
N VAL A 438 -1.64 -7.31 15.23
CA VAL A 438 -0.45 -7.05 14.40
C VAL A 438 0.34 -8.32 14.07
N PHE A 439 0.15 -9.38 14.86
CA PHE A 439 0.73 -10.69 14.62
C PHE A 439 -0.09 -11.55 13.66
N ASP A 440 -1.25 -11.06 13.19
CA ASP A 440 -2.09 -11.83 12.29
C ASP A 440 -1.30 -12.24 11.03
N PRO A 441 -1.22 -13.55 10.72
CA PRO A 441 -0.48 -14.01 9.56
C PRO A 441 -1.06 -13.55 8.22
N LYS A 442 -2.16 -12.78 8.18
CA LYS A 442 -2.66 -12.13 6.97
C LYS A 442 -1.82 -10.91 6.55
N PHE A 443 -1.02 -10.33 7.45
CA PHE A 443 -0.18 -9.17 7.13
C PHE A 443 1.09 -9.54 6.35
N ASN A 444 1.30 -8.86 5.23
CA ASN A 444 2.48 -9.01 4.39
C ASN A 444 3.02 -7.64 3.96
N ILE A 445 4.30 -7.40 4.21
CA ILE A 445 4.97 -6.20 3.70
C ILE A 445 5.38 -6.48 2.26
N VAL A 446 4.83 -5.69 1.34
CA VAL A 446 5.21 -5.70 -0.07
C VAL A 446 5.41 -4.25 -0.49
N SER A 447 6.64 -3.78 -0.37
CA SER A 447 6.98 -2.39 -0.62
C SER A 447 6.87 -2.06 -2.12
N PRO A 448 6.26 -0.92 -2.48
CA PRO A 448 6.19 -0.48 -3.87
C PRO A 448 7.56 0.04 -4.35
N GLY A 449 7.66 0.32 -5.65
CA GLY A 449 8.83 0.91 -6.27
C GLY A 449 8.56 2.20 -7.02
N ALA A 450 9.54 2.65 -7.79
CA ALA A 450 9.40 3.70 -8.79
C ALA A 450 9.29 3.08 -10.20
N ASP A 451 8.57 3.76 -11.11
CA ASP A 451 8.52 3.37 -12.51
C ASP A 451 9.92 3.54 -13.15
N MET A 452 10.57 2.41 -13.45
CA MET A 452 11.93 2.37 -13.98
C MET A 452 12.07 2.93 -15.41
N ALA A 453 10.97 3.16 -16.11
CA ALA A 453 10.98 3.87 -17.39
C ALA A 453 11.07 5.40 -17.21
N ILE A 454 10.60 5.91 -16.05
CA ILE A 454 10.58 7.34 -15.72
C ILE A 454 11.79 7.70 -14.86
N TYR A 455 12.02 6.92 -13.81
CA TYR A 455 13.09 7.09 -12.83
C TYR A 455 14.13 6.01 -13.04
N PHE A 456 15.33 6.42 -13.39
CA PHE A 456 16.46 5.53 -13.66
C PHE A 456 17.75 6.27 -13.33
N PRO A 457 18.88 5.56 -13.14
CA PRO A 457 20.13 6.16 -12.70
C PRO A 457 20.56 7.32 -13.61
N TYR A 458 21.01 8.43 -13.01
CA TYR A 458 21.54 9.59 -13.75
C TYR A 458 22.71 9.25 -14.68
N SER A 459 23.43 8.16 -14.36
CA SER A 459 24.57 7.62 -15.11
C SER A 459 24.18 6.88 -16.39
N ASP A 460 22.90 6.55 -16.60
CA ASP A 460 22.42 5.93 -17.84
C ASP A 460 22.21 7.00 -18.93
N THR A 461 23.33 7.44 -19.52
CA THR A 461 23.37 8.59 -20.43
C THR A 461 22.56 8.39 -21.71
N GLU A 462 22.38 7.15 -22.15
CA GLU A 462 21.64 6.81 -23.38
C GLU A 462 20.13 7.03 -23.24
N LYS A 463 19.58 6.90 -22.02
CA LYS A 463 18.15 7.11 -21.74
C LYS A 463 17.79 8.55 -21.36
N ARG A 464 18.78 9.44 -21.22
CA ARG A 464 18.56 10.81 -20.75
C ARG A 464 17.66 11.60 -21.68
N LEU A 465 16.70 12.32 -21.10
CA LEU A 465 15.74 13.13 -21.86
C LEU A 465 16.29 14.55 -22.05
N THR A 466 17.37 14.67 -22.82
CA THR A 466 18.12 15.92 -23.01
C THR A 466 17.29 17.05 -23.63
N SER A 467 16.20 16.71 -24.34
CA SER A 467 15.23 17.69 -24.85
C SER A 467 14.56 18.52 -23.74
N PHE A 468 14.50 18.03 -22.50
CA PHE A 468 13.99 18.78 -21.37
C PHE A 468 15.01 19.72 -20.72
N HIS A 469 16.30 19.61 -21.03
CA HIS A 469 17.36 20.36 -20.33
C HIS A 469 17.15 21.86 -20.41
N GLY A 470 16.83 22.42 -21.58
CA GLY A 470 16.52 23.86 -21.70
C GLY A 470 15.32 24.29 -20.84
N SER A 471 14.27 23.47 -20.77
CA SER A 471 13.11 23.76 -19.91
C SER A 471 13.42 23.66 -18.41
N ILE A 472 14.31 22.73 -18.03
CA ILE A 472 14.76 22.54 -16.65
C ILE A 472 15.70 23.69 -16.24
N GLU A 473 16.59 24.12 -17.13
CA GLU A 473 17.49 25.25 -16.89
C GLU A 473 16.72 26.55 -16.70
N ASN A 474 15.70 26.80 -17.53
CA ASN A 474 14.80 27.94 -17.31
C ASN A 474 14.08 27.83 -15.96
N LEU A 475 13.52 26.65 -15.66
CA LEU A 475 12.82 26.41 -14.40
C LEU A 475 13.71 26.66 -13.16
N LEU A 476 15.00 26.31 -13.23
CA LEU A 476 15.96 26.45 -12.13
C LEU A 476 16.62 27.83 -12.04
N PHE A 477 16.99 28.42 -13.17
CA PHE A 477 17.95 29.54 -13.23
C PHE A 477 17.41 30.82 -13.89
N ASP A 478 16.24 30.79 -14.53
CA ASP A 478 15.65 31.99 -15.13
C ASP A 478 15.35 33.04 -14.03
N PRO A 479 15.88 34.27 -14.11
CA PRO A 479 15.63 35.28 -13.08
C PRO A 479 14.17 35.78 -13.05
N GLU A 480 13.36 35.52 -14.07
CA GLU A 480 11.96 35.93 -14.12
C GLU A 480 11.16 35.38 -12.93
N GLN A 481 10.30 36.23 -12.36
CA GLN A 481 9.41 35.87 -11.26
C GLN A 481 8.01 35.71 -11.85
N ASN A 482 7.47 34.49 -11.79
CA ASN A 482 6.19 34.18 -12.42
C ASN A 482 5.43 33.13 -11.61
N ASP A 483 4.35 32.63 -12.18
CA ASP A 483 3.45 31.67 -11.57
C ASP A 483 4.01 30.24 -11.46
N GLU A 484 5.09 29.94 -12.19
CA GLU A 484 5.76 28.64 -12.15
C GLU A 484 6.93 28.62 -11.18
N HIS A 485 7.64 29.74 -11.01
CA HIS A 485 8.79 29.83 -10.11
C HIS A 485 9.04 31.24 -9.56
N ILE A 486 9.48 31.30 -8.31
CA ILE A 486 9.94 32.51 -7.63
C ILE A 486 11.26 32.28 -6.89
N GLY A 487 11.95 33.36 -6.54
CA GLY A 487 13.34 33.34 -6.08
C GLY A 487 14.34 33.19 -7.24
N THR A 488 15.63 33.35 -6.95
CA THR A 488 16.71 33.28 -7.94
C THR A 488 17.89 32.48 -7.38
N LEU A 489 18.71 31.91 -8.26
CA LEU A 489 19.98 31.26 -7.91
C LEU A 489 21.13 32.03 -8.58
N LYS A 490 21.92 32.76 -7.79
CA LYS A 490 23.02 33.60 -8.29
C LYS A 490 24.22 32.78 -8.76
N ASP A 491 24.50 31.67 -8.09
CA ASP A 491 25.62 30.78 -8.40
C ASP A 491 25.11 29.41 -8.85
N ALA A 492 25.01 29.22 -10.16
CA ALA A 492 24.56 27.97 -10.79
C ALA A 492 25.60 26.83 -10.74
N SER A 493 26.81 27.09 -10.20
CA SER A 493 27.86 26.08 -10.04
C SER A 493 27.71 25.28 -8.74
N LYS A 494 27.01 25.84 -7.74
CA LYS A 494 26.78 25.15 -6.47
C LYS A 494 25.91 23.90 -6.63
N PRO A 495 26.16 22.86 -5.83
CA PRO A 495 25.22 21.76 -5.65
C PRO A 495 23.84 22.25 -5.23
N ILE A 496 22.82 21.44 -5.52
CA ILE A 496 21.42 21.75 -5.20
C ILE A 496 20.93 20.81 -4.09
N ILE A 497 20.42 21.39 -3.02
CA ILE A 497 19.53 20.72 -2.07
C ILE A 497 18.14 20.76 -2.67
N PHE A 498 17.57 19.59 -2.96
CA PHE A 498 16.30 19.47 -3.67
C PHE A 498 15.24 18.84 -2.78
N SER A 499 14.03 19.39 -2.80
CA SER A 499 12.87 18.76 -2.18
C SER A 499 11.66 18.92 -3.11
N MET A 500 10.84 17.87 -3.21
CA MET A 500 9.61 17.88 -3.98
C MET A 500 8.51 17.18 -3.20
N ALA A 501 7.44 17.89 -2.90
CA ALA A 501 6.28 17.36 -2.19
C ALA A 501 5.05 18.27 -2.39
N ARG A 502 3.90 17.84 -1.89
CA ARG A 502 2.78 18.78 -1.64
C ARG A 502 3.17 19.77 -0.56
N LEU A 503 2.59 20.97 -0.61
CA LEU A 503 2.80 21.99 0.39
C LEU A 503 1.70 21.87 1.46
N ASP A 504 1.99 21.10 2.50
CA ASP A 504 1.13 20.92 3.67
C ASP A 504 1.98 20.88 4.95
N ARG A 505 1.34 21.05 6.11
CA ARG A 505 2.02 21.16 7.40
C ARG A 505 2.83 19.90 7.73
N VAL A 506 2.35 18.72 7.33
CA VAL A 506 3.02 17.44 7.63
C VAL A 506 4.27 17.28 6.79
N LYS A 507 4.22 17.68 5.51
CA LYS A 507 5.38 17.64 4.59
C LYS A 507 6.50 18.59 5.00
N ASN A 508 6.18 19.67 5.74
CA ASN A 508 7.16 20.52 6.43
C ASN A 508 8.24 21.11 5.50
N ILE A 509 7.87 21.47 4.27
CA ILE A 509 8.78 22.09 3.30
C ILE A 509 9.25 23.47 3.80
N THR A 510 8.36 24.23 4.44
CA THR A 510 8.74 25.51 5.07
C THR A 510 9.75 25.31 6.21
N GLY A 511 9.68 24.21 6.95
CA GLY A 511 10.68 23.86 7.98
C GLY A 511 12.06 23.59 7.40
N LEU A 512 12.16 22.94 6.23
CA LEU A 512 13.43 22.79 5.52
C LEU A 512 13.99 24.14 5.06
N VAL A 513 13.13 25.03 4.55
CA VAL A 513 13.54 26.38 4.13
C VAL A 513 14.07 27.18 5.32
N GLU A 514 13.39 27.13 6.47
CA GLU A 514 13.85 27.78 7.70
C GLU A 514 15.17 27.17 8.21
N CYS A 515 15.30 25.84 8.18
CA CYS A 515 16.51 25.10 8.54
C CYS A 515 17.72 25.54 7.69
N TYR A 516 17.54 25.61 6.37
CA TYR A 516 18.55 26.10 5.45
C TYR A 516 18.88 27.59 5.68
N ALA A 517 17.85 28.42 5.87
CA ALA A 517 17.98 29.86 6.02
C ALA A 517 18.83 30.27 7.24
N LYS A 518 18.70 29.53 8.34
CA LYS A 518 19.42 29.76 9.61
C LYS A 518 20.88 29.30 9.59
N ASN A 519 21.25 28.41 8.67
CA ASN A 519 22.61 27.86 8.60
C ASN A 519 23.42 28.54 7.49
N ALA A 520 24.24 29.52 7.85
CA ALA A 520 25.06 30.28 6.90
C ALA A 520 26.04 29.41 6.12
N GLU A 521 26.64 28.41 6.78
CA GLU A 521 27.59 27.49 6.15
C GLU A 521 26.90 26.62 5.08
N LEU A 522 25.68 26.14 5.37
CA LEU A 522 24.91 25.38 4.39
C LEU A 522 24.56 26.22 3.15
N ARG A 523 24.19 27.50 3.33
CA ARG A 523 23.92 28.48 2.25
C ARG A 523 25.17 28.79 1.42
N GLU A 524 26.35 28.76 2.03
CA GLU A 524 27.61 28.90 1.31
C GLU A 524 27.88 27.66 0.44
N LEU A 525 27.61 26.46 0.95
CA LEU A 525 27.92 25.19 0.30
C LEU A 525 26.99 24.82 -0.86
N ALA A 526 25.69 25.11 -0.78
CA ALA A 526 24.70 24.65 -1.74
C ALA A 526 23.57 25.67 -1.95
N ASN A 527 22.84 25.55 -3.05
CA ASN A 527 21.57 26.25 -3.28
C ASN A 527 20.39 25.39 -2.79
N LEU A 528 19.28 26.02 -2.41
CA LEU A 528 18.04 25.31 -2.08
C LEU A 528 17.00 25.46 -3.19
N VAL A 529 16.47 24.33 -3.68
CA VAL A 529 15.38 24.27 -4.65
C VAL A 529 14.23 23.44 -4.07
N VAL A 530 13.04 24.03 -3.98
CA VAL A 530 11.84 23.32 -3.53
C VAL A 530 10.77 23.35 -4.61
N VAL A 531 10.18 22.20 -4.89
CA VAL A 531 9.00 22.05 -5.75
C VAL A 531 7.81 21.71 -4.85
N ALA A 532 6.96 22.70 -4.56
CA ALA A 532 5.85 22.52 -3.64
C ALA A 532 4.70 23.51 -3.85
N GLY A 533 3.48 23.01 -3.95
CA GLY A 533 2.24 23.80 -3.95
C GLY A 533 2.17 24.90 -5.02
N TYR A 534 1.24 25.85 -4.83
CA TYR A 534 1.20 27.10 -5.58
C TYR A 534 2.04 28.18 -4.92
N ASN A 535 2.49 29.17 -5.68
CA ASN A 535 3.23 30.32 -5.14
C ASN A 535 2.35 31.52 -4.74
N ASP A 536 1.03 31.48 -5.00
CA ASP A 536 0.06 32.51 -4.63
C ASP A 536 -1.12 31.89 -3.87
N VAL A 537 -1.45 32.46 -2.71
CA VAL A 537 -2.59 32.08 -1.87
C VAL A 537 -3.92 32.09 -2.64
N LYS A 538 -4.07 32.97 -3.64
CA LYS A 538 -5.31 33.10 -4.42
C LYS A 538 -5.59 31.89 -5.31
N LYS A 539 -4.60 31.04 -5.54
CA LYS A 539 -4.71 29.84 -6.39
C LYS A 539 -5.05 28.59 -5.59
N SER A 540 -4.88 28.63 -4.27
CA SER A 540 -5.23 27.52 -3.42
C SER A 540 -6.60 27.75 -2.78
N SER A 541 -7.38 26.69 -2.70
CA SER A 541 -8.57 26.62 -1.85
C SER A 541 -8.33 25.81 -0.57
N ASP A 542 -7.12 25.25 -0.40
CA ASP A 542 -6.74 24.44 0.75
C ASP A 542 -6.15 25.32 1.86
N ARG A 543 -6.71 25.23 3.07
CA ARG A 543 -6.33 26.11 4.18
C ARG A 543 -4.91 25.86 4.68
N GLU A 544 -4.44 24.61 4.64
CA GLU A 544 -3.09 24.28 5.08
C GLU A 544 -2.06 24.80 4.08
N GLU A 545 -2.31 24.57 2.79
CA GLU A 545 -1.46 25.10 1.72
C GLU A 545 -1.40 26.63 1.75
N ILE A 546 -2.54 27.33 1.91
CA ILE A 546 -2.56 28.80 2.05
C ILE A 546 -1.65 29.26 3.20
N SER A 547 -1.77 28.65 4.38
CA SER A 547 -0.94 29.00 5.55
C SER A 547 0.55 28.74 5.30
N GLU A 548 0.89 27.65 4.61
CA GLU A 548 2.28 27.32 4.28
C GLU A 548 2.84 28.22 3.16
N ILE A 549 2.02 28.69 2.21
CA ILE A 549 2.39 29.71 1.22
C ILE A 549 2.76 31.02 1.92
N GLU A 550 1.91 31.49 2.84
CA GLU A 550 2.16 32.72 3.61
C GLU A 550 3.47 32.61 4.41
N LYS A 551 3.69 31.47 5.06
CA LYS A 551 4.92 31.18 5.80
C LYS A 551 6.15 31.14 4.86
N MET A 552 6.03 30.55 3.67
CA MET A 552 7.13 30.50 2.70
C MET A 552 7.56 31.92 2.28
N HIS A 553 6.61 32.78 1.93
CA HIS A 553 6.88 34.19 1.59
C HIS A 553 7.49 34.96 2.75
N MET A 554 7.00 34.74 3.98
CA MET A 554 7.58 35.32 5.20
C MET A 554 9.06 34.93 5.34
N LEU A 555 9.38 33.65 5.27
CA LEU A 555 10.75 33.14 5.41
C LEU A 555 11.69 33.69 4.32
N MET A 556 11.23 33.76 3.07
CA MET A 556 12.01 34.34 1.97
C MET A 556 12.42 35.79 2.27
N LYS A 557 11.49 36.59 2.81
CA LYS A 557 11.72 37.99 3.15
C LYS A 557 12.55 38.16 4.41
N GLU A 558 12.26 37.41 5.47
CA GLU A 558 12.93 37.49 6.76
C GLU A 558 14.42 37.15 6.65
N TYR A 559 14.75 36.08 5.92
CA TYR A 559 16.13 35.57 5.81
C TYR A 559 16.88 36.02 4.55
N ASN A 560 16.26 36.89 3.74
CA ASN A 560 16.78 37.41 2.48
C ASN A 560 17.38 36.30 1.60
N LEU A 561 16.51 35.38 1.16
CA LEU A 561 16.93 34.16 0.45
C LEU A 561 17.19 34.37 -1.05
N ASP A 562 17.02 35.59 -1.56
CA ASP A 562 17.23 35.90 -2.98
C ASP A 562 18.68 35.60 -3.43
N GLY A 563 18.80 34.80 -4.50
CA GLY A 563 20.06 34.35 -5.07
C GLY A 563 20.56 33.01 -4.53
N GLN A 564 19.86 32.40 -3.56
CA GLN A 564 20.27 31.14 -2.93
C GLN A 564 19.10 30.15 -2.81
N PHE A 565 17.88 30.59 -3.15
CA PHE A 565 16.65 29.82 -3.00
C PHE A 565 15.77 29.97 -4.25
N ARG A 566 15.23 28.84 -4.69
CA ARG A 566 14.29 28.73 -5.80
C ARG A 566 13.07 27.94 -5.35
N TRP A 567 11.90 28.56 -5.42
CA TRP A 567 10.62 27.90 -5.18
C TRP A 567 9.89 27.72 -6.51
N ILE A 568 9.66 26.47 -6.87
CA ILE A 568 8.96 26.05 -8.08
C ILE A 568 7.57 25.54 -7.67
N ALA A 569 6.55 25.93 -8.43
CA ALA A 569 5.18 25.45 -8.25
C ALA A 569 5.06 23.96 -8.60
N ALA A 570 4.00 23.31 -8.12
CA ALA A 570 3.77 21.87 -8.29
C ALA A 570 3.91 21.40 -9.75
N GLN A 571 4.65 20.30 -9.94
CA GLN A 571 4.98 19.77 -11.27
C GLN A 571 4.19 18.49 -11.56
N THR A 572 3.42 18.48 -12.65
CA THR A 572 2.53 17.36 -13.02
C THR A 572 3.13 16.39 -14.03
N ASN A 573 4.19 16.78 -14.75
CA ASN A 573 4.83 15.95 -15.75
C ASN A 573 5.90 15.03 -15.14
N ARG A 574 5.54 13.76 -14.88
CA ARG A 574 6.44 12.75 -14.29
C ARG A 574 7.72 12.53 -15.09
N ALA A 575 7.68 12.57 -16.43
CA ALA A 575 8.87 12.36 -17.26
C ALA A 575 9.88 13.51 -17.08
N ARG A 576 9.40 14.76 -17.04
CA ARG A 576 10.24 15.92 -16.73
C ARG A 576 10.75 15.86 -15.29
N ASN A 577 9.94 15.42 -14.33
CA ASN A 577 10.35 15.26 -12.93
C ASN A 577 11.47 14.23 -12.78
N GLY A 578 11.39 13.09 -13.49
CA GLY A 578 12.45 12.10 -13.54
C GLY A 578 13.77 12.69 -14.05
N GLU A 579 13.70 13.50 -15.11
CA GLU A 579 14.90 14.19 -15.65
C GLU A 579 15.41 15.28 -14.70
N LEU A 580 14.53 15.97 -13.97
CA LEU A 580 14.92 16.95 -12.95
C LEU A 580 15.74 16.31 -11.83
N TYR A 581 15.32 15.16 -11.29
CA TYR A 581 16.12 14.42 -10.31
C TYR A 581 17.52 14.08 -10.84
N ARG A 582 17.62 13.62 -12.09
CA ARG A 582 18.90 13.28 -12.73
C ARG A 582 19.76 14.52 -12.99
N TYR A 583 19.16 15.63 -13.41
CA TYR A 583 19.86 16.90 -13.60
C TYR A 583 20.47 17.41 -12.29
N ILE A 584 19.76 17.24 -11.16
CA ILE A 584 20.25 17.60 -9.83
C ILE A 584 21.39 16.67 -9.39
N ALA A 585 21.32 15.38 -9.75
CA ALA A 585 22.41 14.42 -9.54
C ALA A 585 23.68 14.78 -10.35
N ASP A 586 23.53 15.28 -11.58
CA ASP A 586 24.67 15.78 -12.39
C ASP A 586 25.40 16.93 -11.68
N LYS A 587 24.65 17.79 -10.97
CA LYS A 587 25.18 18.89 -10.14
C LYS A 587 25.70 18.46 -8.76
N ARG A 588 25.78 17.15 -8.49
CA ARG A 588 26.19 16.58 -7.19
C ARG A 588 25.34 17.09 -6.02
N GLY A 589 24.06 17.33 -6.29
CA GLY A 589 23.07 17.72 -5.28
C GLY A 589 22.65 16.58 -4.35
N ILE A 590 21.65 16.86 -3.51
CA ILE A 590 21.00 15.88 -2.62
C ILE A 590 19.49 16.06 -2.67
N PHE A 591 18.75 15.00 -2.33
CA PHE A 591 17.32 15.09 -2.05
C PHE A 591 17.08 15.18 -0.54
N VAL A 592 16.13 16.02 -0.11
CA VAL A 592 15.73 16.16 1.29
C VAL A 592 14.22 16.01 1.43
N GLN A 593 13.81 15.04 2.24
CA GLN A 593 12.43 14.84 2.67
C GLN A 593 12.31 15.23 4.16
N PRO A 594 11.77 16.43 4.50
CA PRO A 594 11.77 16.97 5.86
C PRO A 594 10.46 16.77 6.63
N ALA A 595 9.59 15.83 6.23
CA ALA A 595 8.24 15.70 6.81
C ALA A 595 8.31 15.32 8.28
N PHE A 596 7.41 15.90 9.10
CA PHE A 596 7.20 15.46 10.49
C PHE A 596 6.84 13.97 10.56
N TYR A 597 6.13 13.47 9.55
CA TYR A 597 5.85 12.06 9.36
C TYR A 597 5.64 11.76 7.87
N GLU A 598 6.25 10.69 7.38
CA GLU A 598 6.08 10.23 6.00
C GLU A 598 5.66 8.75 5.98
N ALA A 599 4.44 8.44 5.55
CA ALA A 599 3.91 7.07 5.64
C ALA A 599 4.76 6.04 4.87
N PHE A 600 5.19 6.40 3.65
CA PHE A 600 6.13 5.59 2.86
C PHE A 600 7.25 6.44 2.29
N GLY A 601 6.92 7.44 1.46
CA GLY A 601 7.89 8.32 0.82
C GLY A 601 8.27 7.87 -0.59
N LEU A 602 7.32 7.85 -1.52
CA LEU A 602 7.61 7.55 -2.94
C LEU A 602 8.71 8.45 -3.51
N THR A 603 8.74 9.73 -3.13
CA THR A 603 9.79 10.66 -3.58
C THR A 603 11.19 10.30 -3.08
N VAL A 604 11.30 9.63 -1.92
CA VAL A 604 12.58 9.05 -1.44
C VAL A 604 13.02 7.92 -2.36
N VAL A 605 12.10 7.02 -2.73
CA VAL A 605 12.36 5.94 -3.68
C VAL A 605 12.72 6.49 -5.06
N GLU A 606 11.98 7.48 -5.57
CA GLU A 606 12.25 8.15 -6.86
C GLU A 606 13.65 8.78 -6.89
N ALA A 607 14.01 9.55 -5.85
CA ALA A 607 15.33 10.17 -5.74
C ALA A 607 16.45 9.14 -5.71
N MET A 608 16.32 8.11 -4.86
CA MET A 608 17.31 7.03 -4.77
C MET A 608 17.41 6.23 -6.07
N THR A 609 16.29 6.00 -6.78
CA THR A 609 16.26 5.32 -8.09
C THR A 609 17.01 6.12 -9.16
N CYS A 610 16.96 7.45 -9.08
CA CYS A 610 17.73 8.33 -9.96
C CYS A 610 19.22 8.42 -9.56
N GLY A 611 19.62 7.80 -8.45
CA GLY A 611 20.99 7.87 -7.92
C GLY A 611 21.29 9.16 -7.17
N LEU A 612 20.28 9.90 -6.71
CA LEU A 612 20.46 11.11 -5.92
C LEU A 612 20.59 10.73 -4.42
N PRO A 613 21.71 11.07 -3.74
CA PRO A 613 21.82 10.85 -2.29
C PRO A 613 20.69 11.55 -1.54
N THR A 614 20.07 10.82 -0.60
CA THR A 614 18.83 11.24 0.04
C THR A 614 18.98 11.38 1.55
N PHE A 615 18.47 12.48 2.07
CA PHE A 615 18.21 12.75 3.48
C PHE A 615 16.70 12.68 3.70
N ALA A 616 16.22 11.84 4.61
CA ALA A 616 14.78 11.73 4.85
C ALA A 616 14.45 11.57 6.33
N THR A 617 13.26 12.02 6.71
CA THR A 617 12.74 11.91 8.08
C THR A 617 12.87 10.50 8.65
N CYS A 618 13.29 10.40 9.91
CA CYS A 618 13.32 9.13 10.65
C CYS A 618 11.94 8.73 11.19
N HIS A 619 10.90 9.54 10.95
CA HIS A 619 9.52 9.28 11.37
C HIS A 619 8.68 8.79 10.20
N GLY A 620 8.48 7.47 10.11
CA GLY A 620 7.67 6.86 9.06
C GLY A 620 8.47 5.94 8.15
N GLY A 621 7.90 5.61 6.99
CA GLY A 621 8.46 4.68 6.03
C GLY A 621 9.90 4.93 5.58
N PRO A 622 10.39 6.19 5.44
CA PRO A 622 11.79 6.42 5.05
C PRO A 622 12.81 5.84 6.04
N LYS A 623 12.42 5.61 7.31
CA LYS A 623 13.24 4.91 8.30
C LYS A 623 13.61 3.49 7.86
N GLU A 624 12.72 2.82 7.15
CA GLU A 624 12.94 1.46 6.63
C GLU A 624 13.60 1.47 5.25
N ILE A 625 13.31 2.49 4.43
CA ILE A 625 13.87 2.61 3.09
C ILE A 625 15.38 2.83 3.15
N ILE A 626 15.82 3.78 3.98
CA ILE A 626 17.22 4.20 4.09
C ILE A 626 17.93 3.43 5.20
N GLU A 627 19.12 2.90 4.87
CA GLU A 627 20.12 2.50 5.85
C GLU A 627 21.05 3.68 6.13
N ASP A 628 20.91 4.27 7.32
CA ASP A 628 21.58 5.51 7.72
C ASP A 628 23.11 5.41 7.58
N GLY A 629 23.70 6.38 6.88
CA GLY A 629 25.13 6.44 6.58
C GLY A 629 25.61 5.47 5.49
N VAL A 630 24.74 4.60 4.97
CA VAL A 630 25.06 3.62 3.94
C VAL A 630 24.38 3.98 2.62
N SER A 631 23.05 3.93 2.57
CA SER A 631 22.25 4.18 1.36
C SER A 631 21.62 5.58 1.31
N GLY A 632 21.85 6.38 2.35
CA GLY A 632 21.27 7.71 2.57
C GLY A 632 21.45 8.14 4.03
N PHE A 633 20.72 9.15 4.47
CA PHE A 633 20.78 9.65 5.85
C PHE A 633 19.40 9.89 6.43
N HIS A 634 19.26 9.63 7.72
CA HIS A 634 18.07 10.01 8.48
C HIS A 634 18.22 11.42 9.04
N ILE A 635 17.15 12.20 8.94
CA ILE A 635 17.00 13.52 9.59
C ILE A 635 15.84 13.47 10.58
N ASP A 636 15.86 14.35 11.58
CA ASP A 636 14.79 14.48 12.55
C ASP A 636 14.24 15.91 12.51
N PRO A 637 13.07 16.15 11.88
CA PRO A 637 12.52 17.48 11.65
C PRO A 637 12.20 18.26 12.95
N TYR A 638 12.24 17.60 14.12
CA TYR A 638 12.13 18.25 15.43
C TYR A 638 13.48 18.80 15.93
N HIS A 639 14.57 18.56 15.22
CA HIS A 639 15.94 18.98 15.53
C HIS A 639 16.66 19.60 14.31
N PRO A 640 16.13 20.68 13.72
CA PRO A 640 16.62 21.24 12.45
C PRO A 640 18.10 21.66 12.46
N ASP A 641 18.63 22.08 13.61
CA ASP A 641 20.05 22.42 13.72
C ASP A 641 20.96 21.20 13.48
N LYS A 642 20.54 20.01 13.94
CA LYS A 642 21.26 18.75 13.67
C LYS A 642 21.15 18.35 12.20
N ASP A 643 19.98 18.53 11.61
CA ASP A 643 19.72 18.21 10.21
C ASP A 643 20.59 19.07 9.28
N SER A 644 20.65 20.39 9.52
CA SER A 644 21.51 21.28 8.75
C SER A 644 23.00 20.94 8.92
N ALA A 645 23.44 20.63 10.14
CA ALA A 645 24.82 20.20 10.40
C ALA A 645 25.15 18.88 9.67
N ALA A 646 24.22 17.92 9.61
CA ALA A 646 24.41 16.67 8.86
C ALA A 646 24.59 16.93 7.35
N MET A 647 23.79 17.84 6.76
CA MET A 647 23.93 18.24 5.36
C MET A 647 25.25 18.97 5.10
N VAL A 648 25.67 19.89 5.99
CA VAL A 648 26.98 20.56 5.93
C VAL A 648 28.11 19.54 5.92
N ASN A 649 28.12 18.62 6.89
CA ASN A 649 29.14 17.58 7.01
C ASN A 649 29.20 16.70 5.75
N PHE A 650 28.05 16.38 5.16
CA PHE A 650 28.01 15.61 3.91
C PHE A 650 28.67 16.36 2.75
N PHE A 651 28.33 17.63 2.54
CA PHE A 651 28.92 18.43 1.46
C PHE A 651 30.41 18.71 1.69
N GLN A 652 30.83 18.99 2.91
CA GLN A 652 32.25 19.13 3.26
C GLN A 652 33.02 17.85 2.93
N ARG A 653 32.50 16.69 3.34
CA ARG A 653 33.13 15.41 3.07
C ARG A 653 33.16 15.08 1.56
N CYS A 654 32.17 15.51 0.79
CA CYS A 654 32.21 15.41 -0.67
C CYS A 654 33.26 16.33 -1.31
N LYS A 655 33.57 17.48 -0.70
CA LYS A 655 34.68 18.34 -1.14
C LYS A 655 36.04 17.71 -0.85
N GLU A 656 36.18 17.04 0.28
CA GLU A 656 37.41 16.32 0.68
C GLU A 656 37.62 15.05 -0.14
N ASP A 657 36.56 14.28 -0.36
CA ASP A 657 36.55 13.06 -1.17
C ASP A 657 35.37 13.09 -2.17
N PRO A 658 35.62 13.50 -3.44
CA PRO A 658 34.58 13.53 -4.47
C PRO A 658 33.91 12.17 -4.73
N LYS A 659 34.60 11.04 -4.43
CA LYS A 659 34.02 9.70 -4.58
C LYS A 659 32.99 9.38 -3.50
N TYR A 660 32.95 10.16 -2.42
CA TYR A 660 32.00 9.93 -1.33
C TYR A 660 30.55 10.08 -1.79
N TRP A 661 30.26 11.09 -2.62
CA TRP A 661 28.93 11.28 -3.20
C TRP A 661 28.51 10.06 -4.04
N GLU A 662 29.41 9.57 -4.90
CA GLU A 662 29.19 8.40 -5.76
C GLU A 662 28.99 7.11 -4.95
N LYS A 663 29.70 6.98 -3.82
CA LYS A 663 29.54 5.85 -2.90
C LYS A 663 28.11 5.80 -2.34
N ILE A 664 27.59 6.91 -1.83
CA ILE A 664 26.23 6.97 -1.28
C ILE A 664 25.19 6.80 -2.40
N SER A 665 25.40 7.43 -3.54
CA SER A 665 24.55 7.28 -4.74
C SER A 665 24.40 5.81 -5.15
N ARG A 666 25.52 5.08 -5.28
CA ARG A 666 25.52 3.67 -5.66
C ARG A 666 24.86 2.78 -4.60
N ALA A 667 25.14 3.01 -3.32
CA ALA A 667 24.50 2.26 -2.23
C ALA A 667 22.97 2.52 -2.19
N GLY A 668 22.54 3.75 -2.50
CA GLY A 668 21.13 4.09 -2.68
C GLY A 668 20.47 3.29 -3.82
N LEU A 669 21.13 3.21 -4.98
CA LEU A 669 20.67 2.41 -6.12
C LEU A 669 20.58 0.91 -5.80
N GLU A 670 21.63 0.34 -5.20
CA GLU A 670 21.68 -1.07 -4.77
C GLU A 670 20.50 -1.36 -3.82
N ARG A 671 20.26 -0.48 -2.84
CA ARG A 671 19.13 -0.59 -1.90
C ARG A 671 17.77 -0.63 -2.60
N ILE A 672 17.54 0.23 -3.60
CA ILE A 672 16.27 0.24 -4.35
C ILE A 672 16.10 -1.04 -5.16
N TYR A 673 17.12 -1.47 -5.90
CA TYR A 673 17.01 -2.67 -6.75
C TYR A 673 16.76 -3.94 -5.95
N GLU A 674 17.28 -4.03 -4.72
CA GLU A 674 17.08 -5.20 -3.85
C GLU A 674 15.69 -5.28 -3.23
N ARG A 675 14.99 -4.14 -3.03
CA ARG A 675 13.79 -4.12 -2.16
C ARG A 675 12.59 -3.33 -2.69
N TYR A 676 12.81 -2.27 -3.46
CA TYR A 676 11.78 -1.27 -3.77
C TYR A 676 11.58 -1.17 -5.29
N THR A 677 11.23 -2.30 -5.91
CA THR A 677 10.91 -2.36 -7.35
C THR A 677 9.53 -2.94 -7.58
N TRP A 678 8.84 -2.45 -8.61
CA TRP A 678 7.54 -2.99 -9.00
C TRP A 678 7.61 -4.44 -9.49
N LYS A 679 8.78 -4.90 -9.96
CA LYS A 679 9.01 -6.31 -10.33
C LYS A 679 8.92 -7.23 -9.11
N ILE A 680 9.67 -6.91 -8.05
CA ILE A 680 9.62 -7.68 -6.79
C ILE A 680 8.21 -7.64 -6.20
N TYR A 681 7.55 -6.47 -6.29
CA TYR A 681 6.17 -6.30 -5.86
C TYR A 681 5.22 -7.26 -6.57
N SER A 682 5.21 -7.29 -7.91
CA SER A 682 4.28 -8.13 -8.68
C SER A 682 4.57 -9.62 -8.48
N GLU A 683 5.84 -10.01 -8.43
CA GLU A 683 6.25 -11.39 -8.14
C GLU A 683 5.69 -11.85 -6.78
N ARG A 684 5.83 -11.00 -5.75
CA ARG A 684 5.36 -11.33 -4.41
C ARG A 684 3.84 -11.32 -4.32
N LEU A 685 3.15 -10.32 -4.89
CA LEU A 685 1.69 -10.27 -4.91
C LEU A 685 1.09 -11.53 -5.56
N MET A 686 1.64 -11.98 -6.70
CA MET A 686 1.17 -13.20 -7.38
C MET A 686 1.40 -14.46 -6.54
N THR A 687 2.53 -14.55 -5.82
CA THR A 687 2.80 -15.65 -4.89
C THR A 687 1.85 -15.63 -3.70
N LEU A 688 1.60 -14.46 -3.10
CA LEU A 688 0.64 -14.31 -2.00
C LEU A 688 -0.76 -14.73 -2.46
N ALA A 689 -1.21 -14.29 -3.63
CA ALA A 689 -2.52 -14.66 -4.16
C ALA A 689 -2.68 -16.19 -4.31
N GLY A 690 -1.61 -16.89 -4.74
CA GLY A 690 -1.58 -18.35 -4.79
C GLY A 690 -1.67 -19.01 -3.41
N VAL A 691 -0.79 -18.60 -2.50
CA VAL A 691 -0.72 -19.16 -1.14
C VAL A 691 -2.01 -18.90 -0.36
N TYR A 692 -2.51 -17.66 -0.32
CA TYR A 692 -3.74 -17.34 0.39
C TYR A 692 -4.99 -17.91 -0.28
N GLY A 693 -4.97 -18.10 -1.61
CA GLY A 693 -6.03 -18.81 -2.32
C GLY A 693 -6.12 -20.28 -1.89
N PHE A 694 -4.97 -20.96 -1.75
CA PHE A 694 -4.93 -22.31 -1.19
C PHE A 694 -5.37 -22.33 0.27
N TRP A 695 -4.89 -21.41 1.10
CA TRP A 695 -5.31 -21.30 2.49
C TRP A 695 -6.81 -21.10 2.66
N LYS A 696 -7.40 -20.22 1.84
CA LYS A 696 -8.85 -19.98 1.82
C LYS A 696 -9.62 -21.26 1.52
N TYR A 697 -9.08 -22.13 0.67
CA TYR A 697 -9.66 -23.44 0.38
C TYR A 697 -9.61 -24.36 1.60
N VAL A 698 -8.46 -24.45 2.26
CA VAL A 698 -8.24 -25.33 3.43
C VAL A 698 -8.99 -24.87 4.68
N SER A 699 -9.00 -23.56 4.98
CA SER A 699 -9.54 -23.00 6.23
C SER A 699 -11.02 -22.57 6.12
N LYS A 700 -11.75 -23.02 5.09
CA LYS A 700 -13.10 -22.51 4.76
C LYS A 700 -14.13 -22.72 5.88
N LEU A 701 -14.02 -23.82 6.63
CA LEU A 701 -14.95 -24.13 7.72
C LEU A 701 -14.73 -23.20 8.93
N GLU A 702 -13.46 -22.89 9.23
CA GLU A 702 -13.05 -22.09 10.40
C GLU A 702 -13.45 -20.62 10.26
N ARG A 703 -13.42 -20.06 9.04
CA ARG A 703 -13.78 -18.65 8.79
C ARG A 703 -15.29 -18.36 8.74
N ARG A 704 -16.15 -19.37 8.91
CA ARG A 704 -17.60 -19.20 8.76
C ARG A 704 -18.20 -18.31 9.85
N GLU A 705 -17.70 -18.41 11.07
CA GLU A 705 -18.18 -17.65 12.23
C GLU A 705 -17.83 -16.17 12.09
N THR A 706 -16.56 -15.88 11.80
CA THR A 706 -16.06 -14.53 11.48
C THR A 706 -16.88 -13.89 10.37
N ARG A 707 -17.17 -14.64 9.30
CA ARG A 707 -18.00 -14.15 8.19
C ARG A 707 -19.38 -13.71 8.65
N ARG A 708 -20.07 -14.49 9.48
CA ARG A 708 -21.42 -14.12 9.98
C ARG A 708 -21.36 -12.94 10.94
N TYR A 709 -20.33 -12.87 11.77
CA TYR A 709 -20.12 -11.74 12.66
C TYR A 709 -19.92 -10.43 11.87
N LEU A 710 -19.10 -10.46 10.82
CA LEU A 710 -18.88 -9.32 9.92
C LEU A 710 -20.13 -8.93 9.12
N GLU A 711 -20.89 -9.92 8.62
CA GLU A 711 -22.19 -9.67 7.96
C GLU A 711 -23.15 -8.93 8.90
N MET A 712 -23.28 -9.40 10.14
CA MET A 712 -24.13 -8.75 11.14
C MET A 712 -23.64 -7.34 11.46
N PHE A 713 -22.33 -7.15 11.62
CA PHE A 713 -21.74 -5.83 11.90
C PHE A 713 -21.96 -4.85 10.75
N TYR A 714 -21.82 -5.31 9.49
CA TYR A 714 -22.13 -4.52 8.32
C TYR A 714 -23.61 -4.12 8.27
N ILE A 715 -24.52 -5.11 8.40
CA ILE A 715 -25.96 -4.91 8.23
C ILE A 715 -26.55 -4.06 9.35
N LEU A 716 -26.18 -4.31 10.60
CA LEU A 716 -26.80 -3.68 11.76
C LEU A 716 -26.08 -2.41 12.22
N LYS A 717 -24.79 -2.23 11.88
CA LYS A 717 -24.03 -1.04 12.27
C LYS A 717 -23.71 -0.15 11.10
N LEU A 718 -22.95 -0.62 10.11
CA LEU A 718 -22.50 0.27 9.03
C LEU A 718 -23.67 0.82 8.22
N ARG A 719 -24.64 -0.02 7.82
CA ARG A 719 -25.82 0.47 7.06
C ARG A 719 -26.63 1.52 7.81
N GLU A 720 -26.75 1.42 9.13
CA GLU A 720 -27.44 2.44 9.94
C GLU A 720 -26.64 3.75 10.00
N LEU A 721 -25.32 3.67 10.19
CA LEU A 721 -24.44 4.84 10.17
C LEU A 721 -24.48 5.54 8.80
N VAL A 722 -24.51 4.79 7.71
CA VAL A 722 -24.56 5.33 6.35
C VAL A 722 -25.80 6.21 6.12
N LYS A 723 -26.93 5.93 6.79
CA LYS A 723 -28.16 6.73 6.64
C LYS A 723 -28.03 8.15 7.19
N SER A 724 -27.09 8.40 8.10
CA SER A 724 -26.87 9.75 8.65
C SER A 724 -25.97 10.61 7.75
N VAL A 725 -25.30 10.01 6.76
CA VAL A 725 -24.45 10.74 5.81
C VAL A 725 -25.34 11.41 4.76
N PRO A 726 -25.32 12.76 4.62
CA PRO A 726 -26.16 13.46 3.68
C PRO A 726 -25.87 13.06 2.23
N LEU A 727 -26.93 12.81 1.45
CA LEU A 727 -26.79 12.61 0.01
C LEU A 727 -26.39 13.91 -0.68
N ALA A 728 -25.42 13.81 -1.59
CA ALA A 728 -25.07 14.90 -2.48
C ALA A 728 -26.23 15.21 -3.45
N VAL A 729 -26.51 16.50 -3.64
CA VAL A 729 -27.52 17.01 -4.58
C VAL A 729 -26.81 17.61 -5.79
N ASP A 730 -27.11 17.14 -7.00
CA ASP A 730 -26.63 17.79 -8.22
C ASP A 730 -27.26 19.19 -8.34
N ASP A 731 -26.49 20.18 -8.79
CA ASP A 731 -27.01 21.53 -9.02
C ASP A 731 -28.12 21.46 -10.08
N GLN A 732 -29.27 22.10 -9.83
CA GLN A 732 -30.32 22.21 -10.84
C GLN A 732 -29.77 23.01 -12.02
N HIS A 733 -29.66 22.35 -13.18
CA HIS A 733 -29.33 23.00 -14.45
C HIS A 733 -30.48 23.82 -15.01
#